data_AF-A0A7K4HI86-F1
#
_entry.id   AF-A0A7K4HI86-F1
#
_cell.length_a   1.000
_cell.length_b   1.000
_cell.length_c   1.000
_cell.angle_alpha   90.00
_cell.angle_beta   90.00
_cell.angle_gamma   90.00
#
_symmetry.space_group_name_H-M   'P 1'
#
loop_
_entity.id
_entity.type
_entity.pdbx_description
1 polymer ?
#
loop_
_entity_poly.entity_id
_entity_poly.type
_entity_poly.pdbx_seq_one_letter_code
_entity_poly.pdbx_strand_id
1 'polypeptide(L)'
;MLIFYLLSLEEVYRWAKNGKRSEMSDFVAILFFFFLIFFFSKDILTSIMGAFSIYLWFGVLELKDYPVLNKILIISLVTYNIIFISGIISTVLGDPNVLETTFSFSFWIILGLGFILFGRKYIVIWRFMSPEYLTLFLYIIAWLVIVIINTISPLNIISQKALLFNSFSIWELFMNVYTMLIAINWMIYFISGPILDFMLGIKPLKDKRLLDLIDKVKLDVGIKGKVKVGIGNYPILNAMAYGSFFDKRIALIAEDYKLVPEDEVKGIVAHELAHTKGKHTLILTFITTGDLIFRMLFGIPATYYDYTFGDPQLPFVFYILLNLLIYVILFMFVRILEGKADQKTKRIGYAKELVKALYNLESFYATGREFGLNTMLLCEEKITKNNEILNYLDTADYINKSIIKPKRGSLVSNIINSHPLTYHRIAAILDDTLKPTKEMLLPFLCLKKSNQKYYAQLFDNARIKFKNIASEKFKEHFNIKDISAYMRNINRIELYKLEIDKDFMFKHKVTDEIVVGKLESVGFNDDVCEIDEYIVKEFKTNNKIHLNSSEYSKTQISLKENYFWKKEGTLNLIDIDIKSDQKKSAYVFLDENGNKIIKRIKKTKLPNSIASLQTFSNKDIFFNTKGETIILRCSNVEISKKFKDSKLFFESLPQNDESNKFQFKLKNLIIKPRNIYITISRKETGRNSESKIFEWLIEKQLRTYFYLKKPVNNLEIGYVQDIKLNFEKLKKSPDKGKSKESDFITIKNIFGKNQDIPYKSLEALSFEHITGVIQKKSEVSIFSKLGYVLLRKFKPEKIFYLNKV
;
A
#
# COMPACT_ATOMS: atom_id res chain seq x y z
N MET A 1 11.90 -10.54 -27.83
CA MET A 1 11.36 -11.91 -27.86
C MET A 1 12.39 -12.96 -27.42
N LEU A 2 13.45 -13.24 -28.20
CA LEU A 2 14.44 -14.28 -27.89
C LEU A 2 15.03 -14.19 -26.45
N ILE A 3 15.40 -12.99 -26.01
CA ILE A 3 15.93 -12.75 -24.65
C ILE A 3 14.91 -13.13 -23.57
N PHE A 4 13.63 -12.79 -23.74
CA PHE A 4 12.57 -13.13 -22.78
C PHE A 4 12.27 -14.63 -22.75
N TYR A 5 12.37 -15.29 -23.91
CA TYR A 5 12.25 -16.75 -24.01
C TYR A 5 13.35 -17.45 -23.20
N LEU A 6 14.61 -17.03 -23.40
CA LEU A 6 15.76 -17.55 -22.64
C LEU A 6 15.62 -17.29 -21.14
N LEU A 7 15.16 -16.10 -20.73
CA LEU A 7 14.93 -15.78 -19.32
C LEU A 7 13.82 -16.64 -18.71
N SER A 8 12.75 -16.93 -19.46
CA SER A 8 11.64 -17.76 -18.98
C SER A 8 12.05 -19.21 -18.84
N LEU A 9 12.82 -19.76 -19.80
CA LEU A 9 13.40 -21.10 -19.69
C LEU A 9 14.34 -21.21 -18.48
N GLU A 10 15.17 -20.19 -18.23
CA GLU A 10 16.03 -20.17 -17.04
C GLU A 10 15.20 -20.20 -15.76
N GLU A 11 14.14 -19.41 -15.69
CA GLU A 11 13.24 -19.35 -14.54
C GLU A 11 12.53 -20.70 -14.29
N VAL A 12 12.03 -21.35 -15.34
CA VAL A 12 11.43 -22.69 -15.25
C VAL A 12 12.46 -23.73 -14.79
N TYR A 13 13.68 -23.71 -15.34
CA TYR A 13 14.77 -24.59 -14.92
C TYR A 13 15.12 -24.36 -13.43
N ARG A 14 15.17 -23.10 -12.97
CA ARG A 14 15.42 -22.77 -11.56
C ARG A 14 14.30 -23.25 -10.66
N TRP A 15 13.06 -23.05 -11.06
CA TRP A 15 11.90 -23.53 -10.32
C TRP A 15 11.92 -25.06 -10.19
N ALA A 16 12.17 -25.78 -11.28
CA ALA A 16 12.28 -27.24 -11.29
C ALA A 16 13.40 -27.74 -10.38
N LYS A 17 14.57 -27.09 -10.41
CA LYS A 17 15.74 -27.48 -9.61
C LYS A 17 15.61 -27.16 -8.12
N ASN A 18 15.03 -26.01 -7.79
CA ASN A 18 14.99 -25.50 -6.42
C ASN A 18 13.65 -25.76 -5.72
N GLY A 19 12.61 -26.20 -6.43
CA GLY A 19 11.29 -26.46 -5.86
C GLY A 19 10.51 -25.21 -5.42
N LYS A 20 11.05 -24.00 -5.63
CA LYS A 20 10.46 -22.71 -5.28
C LYS A 20 10.67 -21.69 -6.41
N ARG A 21 9.66 -20.86 -6.69
CA ARG A 21 9.73 -19.78 -7.70
C ARG A 21 10.68 -18.67 -7.23
N SER A 22 11.33 -17.96 -8.15
CA SER A 22 12.16 -16.82 -7.74
C SER A 22 11.32 -15.60 -7.36
N GLU A 23 11.93 -14.63 -6.69
CA GLU A 23 11.26 -13.39 -6.25
C GLU A 23 10.69 -12.57 -7.43
N MET A 24 11.13 -12.83 -8.66
CA MET A 24 10.74 -12.08 -9.87
C MET A 24 10.11 -12.97 -10.94
N SER A 25 9.78 -14.23 -10.62
CA SER A 25 9.20 -15.19 -11.57
C SER A 25 7.95 -14.65 -12.25
N ASP A 26 7.13 -13.94 -11.48
CA ASP A 26 5.81 -13.48 -11.90
C ASP A 26 5.91 -12.42 -12.99
N PHE A 27 6.85 -11.49 -12.82
CA PHE A 27 7.12 -10.46 -13.82
C PHE A 27 7.66 -11.08 -15.12
N VAL A 28 8.54 -12.07 -15.01
CA VAL A 28 9.08 -12.79 -16.19
C VAL A 28 7.96 -13.54 -16.91
N ALA A 29 7.09 -14.23 -16.18
CA ALA A 29 5.96 -14.96 -16.74
C ALA A 29 4.97 -14.02 -17.47
N ILE A 30 4.58 -12.91 -16.84
CA ILE A 30 3.68 -11.92 -17.45
C ILE A 30 4.29 -11.37 -18.75
N LEU A 31 5.57 -10.96 -18.73
CA LEU A 31 6.23 -10.45 -19.94
C LEU A 31 6.34 -11.51 -21.04
N PHE A 32 6.64 -12.76 -20.67
CA PHE A 32 6.68 -13.88 -21.60
C PHE A 32 5.35 -14.07 -22.33
N PHE A 33 4.26 -14.21 -21.57
CA PHE A 33 2.93 -14.39 -22.16
C PHE A 33 2.50 -13.17 -22.98
N PHE A 34 2.84 -11.96 -22.52
CA PHE A 34 2.57 -10.73 -23.28
C PHE A 34 3.23 -10.78 -24.66
N PHE A 35 4.55 -11.03 -24.74
CA PHE A 35 5.24 -11.07 -26.03
C PHE A 35 4.83 -12.25 -26.90
N LEU A 36 4.54 -13.40 -26.30
CA LEU A 36 4.04 -14.57 -27.01
C LEU A 36 2.70 -14.28 -27.69
N ILE A 37 1.74 -13.73 -26.95
CA ILE A 37 0.42 -13.39 -27.49
C ILE A 37 0.53 -12.24 -28.48
N PHE A 38 1.39 -11.26 -28.24
CA PHE A 38 1.60 -10.13 -29.16
C PHE A 38 2.15 -10.58 -30.50
N PHE A 39 3.00 -11.61 -30.52
CA PHE A 39 3.52 -12.17 -31.76
C PHE A 39 2.42 -12.72 -32.67
N PHE A 40 1.40 -13.36 -32.11
CA PHE A 40 0.29 -13.93 -32.88
C PHE A 40 -0.84 -12.91 -33.14
N SER A 41 -1.24 -12.16 -32.12
CA SER A 41 -2.37 -11.22 -32.22
C SER A 41 -2.01 -9.90 -32.90
N LYS A 42 -0.75 -9.45 -32.78
CA LYS A 42 -0.32 -8.08 -33.12
C LYS A 42 -1.12 -6.97 -32.43
N ASP A 43 -1.94 -7.31 -31.43
CA ASP A 43 -2.76 -6.38 -30.67
C ASP A 43 -2.24 -6.26 -29.24
N ILE A 44 -2.01 -5.02 -28.81
CA ILE A 44 -1.43 -4.73 -27.49
C ILE A 44 -2.42 -5.07 -26.39
N LEU A 45 -3.71 -4.77 -26.57
CA LEU A 45 -4.73 -4.95 -25.54
C LEU A 45 -4.96 -6.44 -25.24
N THR A 46 -5.17 -7.24 -26.28
CA THR A 46 -5.31 -8.71 -26.22
C THR A 46 -4.09 -9.34 -25.55
N SER A 47 -2.90 -8.84 -25.86
CA SER A 47 -1.65 -9.32 -25.27
C SER A 47 -1.53 -9.04 -23.78
N ILE A 48 -1.90 -7.83 -23.34
CA ILE A 48 -1.93 -7.47 -21.92
C ILE A 48 -2.97 -8.35 -21.20
N MET A 49 -4.20 -8.40 -21.72
CA MET A 49 -5.31 -9.10 -21.08
C MET A 49 -5.04 -10.60 -20.99
N GLY A 50 -4.52 -11.21 -22.04
CA GLY A 50 -4.16 -12.62 -22.05
C GLY A 50 -3.00 -12.97 -21.13
N ALA A 51 -1.96 -12.12 -21.06
CA ALA A 51 -0.85 -12.33 -20.15
C ALA A 51 -1.31 -12.34 -18.68
N PHE A 52 -2.13 -11.37 -18.29
CA PHE A 52 -2.71 -11.32 -16.94
C PHE A 52 -3.70 -12.46 -16.72
N SER A 53 -4.53 -12.80 -17.70
CA SER A 53 -5.48 -13.92 -17.62
C SER A 53 -4.77 -15.24 -17.28
N ILE A 54 -3.72 -15.59 -18.03
CA ILE A 54 -2.93 -16.80 -17.80
C ILE A 54 -2.25 -16.76 -16.43
N TYR A 55 -1.69 -15.62 -16.04
CA TYR A 55 -1.04 -15.47 -14.74
C TYR A 55 -2.04 -15.62 -13.56
N LEU A 56 -3.23 -15.05 -13.68
CA LEU A 56 -4.26 -15.10 -12.64
C LEU A 56 -4.72 -16.51 -12.30
N TRP A 57 -4.66 -17.47 -13.24
CA TRP A 57 -4.93 -18.88 -12.95
C TRP A 57 -4.01 -19.42 -11.84
N PHE A 58 -2.72 -19.11 -11.93
CA PHE A 58 -1.75 -19.48 -10.90
C PHE A 58 -2.02 -18.74 -9.59
N GLY A 59 -2.36 -17.45 -9.66
CA GLY A 59 -2.69 -16.64 -8.49
C GLY A 59 -3.92 -17.14 -7.72
N VAL A 60 -4.99 -17.56 -8.42
CA VAL A 60 -6.19 -18.14 -7.80
C VAL A 60 -5.88 -19.44 -7.06
N LEU A 61 -5.07 -20.32 -7.67
CA LEU A 61 -4.65 -21.57 -7.02
C LEU A 61 -3.73 -21.29 -5.81
N GLU A 62 -2.81 -20.34 -5.96
CA GLU A 62 -1.87 -19.97 -4.91
C GLU A 62 -2.57 -19.28 -3.74
N LEU A 63 -3.59 -18.48 -3.96
CA LEU A 63 -4.26 -17.72 -2.90
C LEU A 63 -5.57 -18.35 -2.44
N LYS A 64 -5.83 -19.63 -2.75
CA LYS A 64 -7.05 -20.37 -2.37
C LYS A 64 -7.39 -20.33 -0.87
N ASP A 65 -6.37 -20.26 -0.01
CA ASP A 65 -6.55 -20.18 1.44
C ASP A 65 -6.98 -18.77 1.93
N TYR A 66 -6.93 -17.75 1.07
CA TYR A 66 -7.24 -16.36 1.41
C TYR A 66 -8.68 -16.05 1.01
N PRO A 67 -9.64 -16.00 1.95
CA PRO A 67 -11.07 -16.04 1.61
C PRO A 67 -11.55 -14.83 0.78
N VAL A 68 -11.00 -13.65 1.03
CA VAL A 68 -11.35 -12.41 0.31
C VAL A 68 -10.52 -12.27 -0.96
N LEU A 69 -9.20 -12.41 -0.86
CA LEU A 69 -8.29 -12.20 -1.98
C LEU A 69 -8.52 -13.22 -3.10
N ASN A 70 -8.79 -14.49 -2.75
CA ASN A 70 -9.13 -15.52 -3.72
C ASN A 70 -10.36 -15.15 -4.57
N LYS A 71 -11.44 -14.72 -3.91
CA LYS A 71 -12.66 -14.29 -4.59
C LYS A 71 -12.43 -13.08 -5.50
N ILE A 72 -11.65 -12.10 -5.06
CA ILE A 72 -11.28 -10.95 -5.91
C ILE A 72 -10.51 -11.43 -7.15
N LEU A 73 -9.54 -12.33 -6.97
CA LEU A 73 -8.78 -12.88 -8.08
C LEU A 73 -9.63 -13.72 -9.04
N ILE A 74 -10.66 -14.42 -8.55
CA ILE A 74 -11.62 -15.12 -9.41
C ILE A 74 -12.40 -14.12 -10.28
N ILE A 75 -12.86 -12.99 -9.71
CA ILE A 75 -13.55 -11.94 -10.48
C ILE A 75 -12.65 -11.42 -11.60
N SER A 76 -11.40 -11.06 -11.26
CA SER A 76 -10.42 -10.63 -12.24
C SER A 76 -10.13 -11.72 -13.26
N LEU A 77 -9.93 -12.97 -12.84
CA LEU A 77 -9.65 -14.09 -13.73
C LEU A 77 -10.75 -14.25 -14.78
N VAL A 78 -12.02 -14.33 -14.36
CA VAL A 78 -13.15 -14.51 -15.28
C VAL A 78 -13.26 -13.32 -16.23
N THR A 79 -13.15 -12.09 -15.72
CA THR A 79 -13.23 -10.87 -16.55
C THR A 79 -12.13 -10.83 -17.60
N TYR A 80 -10.88 -11.07 -17.21
CA TYR A 80 -9.73 -11.04 -18.12
C TYR A 80 -9.77 -12.19 -19.14
N ASN A 81 -10.26 -13.38 -18.76
CA ASN A 81 -10.46 -14.49 -19.69
C ASN A 81 -11.50 -14.14 -20.76
N ILE A 82 -12.63 -13.54 -20.36
CA ILE A 82 -13.67 -13.12 -21.30
C ILE A 82 -13.11 -12.10 -22.29
N ILE A 83 -12.41 -11.06 -21.83
CA ILE A 83 -11.77 -10.06 -22.71
C ILE A 83 -10.73 -10.72 -23.62
N PHE A 84 -9.90 -11.62 -23.08
CA PHE A 84 -8.85 -12.27 -23.85
C PHE A 84 -9.41 -13.17 -24.96
N ILE A 85 -10.42 -13.99 -24.67
CA ILE A 85 -11.09 -14.84 -25.67
C ILE A 85 -11.73 -13.96 -26.75
N SER A 86 -12.39 -12.88 -26.37
CA SER A 86 -12.94 -11.90 -27.32
C SER A 86 -11.86 -11.26 -28.19
N GLY A 87 -10.68 -10.98 -27.64
CA GLY A 87 -9.51 -10.49 -28.40
C GLY A 87 -8.99 -11.49 -29.43
N ILE A 88 -8.96 -12.78 -29.08
CA ILE A 88 -8.61 -13.84 -30.04
C ILE A 88 -9.66 -13.92 -31.16
N ILE A 89 -10.95 -13.94 -30.81
CA ILE A 89 -12.05 -13.99 -31.78
C ILE A 89 -11.98 -12.78 -32.72
N SER A 90 -11.79 -11.59 -32.16
CA SER A 90 -11.63 -10.34 -32.89
C SER A 90 -10.45 -10.40 -33.88
N THR A 91 -9.30 -10.93 -33.44
CA THR A 91 -8.13 -11.13 -34.31
C THR A 91 -8.43 -12.09 -35.47
N VAL A 92 -9.16 -13.18 -35.20
CA VAL A 92 -9.53 -14.19 -36.22
C VAL A 92 -10.54 -13.64 -37.22
N LEU A 93 -11.52 -12.86 -36.76
CA LEU A 93 -12.55 -12.24 -37.60
C LEU A 93 -12.03 -11.02 -38.38
N GLY A 94 -10.90 -10.43 -37.95
CA GLY A 94 -10.39 -9.18 -38.51
C GLY A 94 -11.22 -7.95 -38.14
N ASP A 95 -12.08 -8.05 -37.11
CA ASP A 95 -12.96 -6.98 -36.65
C ASP A 95 -12.74 -6.69 -35.15
N PRO A 96 -12.31 -5.47 -34.76
CA PRO A 96 -12.10 -5.09 -33.36
C PRO A 96 -13.38 -5.06 -32.49
N ASN A 97 -14.57 -4.98 -33.10
CA ASN A 97 -15.83 -4.74 -32.40
C ASN A 97 -16.10 -5.71 -31.24
N VAL A 98 -15.76 -7.00 -31.39
CA VAL A 98 -15.98 -8.00 -30.35
C VAL A 98 -15.12 -7.73 -29.11
N LEU A 99 -13.85 -7.38 -29.31
CA LEU A 99 -12.92 -7.05 -28.22
C LEU A 99 -13.34 -5.74 -27.55
N GLU A 100 -13.61 -4.70 -28.35
CA GLU A 100 -14.00 -3.38 -27.87
C GLU A 100 -15.29 -3.46 -27.06
N THR A 101 -16.32 -4.13 -27.58
CA THR A 101 -17.58 -4.39 -26.86
C THR A 101 -17.35 -5.12 -25.55
N THR A 102 -16.56 -6.20 -25.58
CA THR A 102 -16.29 -6.97 -24.37
C THR A 102 -15.56 -6.14 -23.32
N PHE A 103 -14.60 -5.31 -23.73
CA PHE A 103 -13.91 -4.40 -22.83
C PHE A 103 -14.85 -3.33 -22.26
N SER A 104 -15.67 -2.70 -23.10
CA SER A 104 -16.65 -1.68 -22.70
C SER A 104 -17.65 -2.19 -21.66
N PHE A 105 -18.00 -3.48 -21.71
CA PHE A 105 -18.87 -4.13 -20.74
C PHE A 105 -18.15 -4.86 -19.60
N SER A 106 -16.81 -4.92 -19.60
CA SER A 106 -16.02 -5.65 -18.59
C SER A 106 -16.27 -5.18 -17.16
N PHE A 107 -16.53 -3.89 -16.97
CA PHE A 107 -16.87 -3.33 -15.66
C PHE A 107 -18.15 -3.96 -15.08
N TRP A 108 -19.17 -4.23 -15.91
CA TRP A 108 -20.41 -4.88 -15.48
C TRP A 108 -20.21 -6.34 -15.12
N ILE A 109 -19.28 -7.02 -15.81
CA ILE A 109 -18.87 -8.39 -15.46
C ILE A 109 -18.26 -8.40 -14.05
N ILE A 110 -17.35 -7.46 -13.76
CA ILE A 110 -16.73 -7.31 -12.44
C ILE A 110 -17.81 -7.06 -11.36
N LEU A 111 -18.74 -6.15 -11.65
CA LEU A 111 -19.85 -5.80 -10.74
C LEU A 111 -20.74 -7.02 -10.46
N GLY A 112 -21.20 -7.71 -11.50
CA GLY A 112 -22.09 -8.87 -11.39
C GLY A 112 -21.44 -10.02 -10.62
N LEU A 113 -20.19 -10.38 -10.96
CA LEU A 113 -19.45 -11.43 -10.27
C LEU A 113 -19.15 -11.07 -8.82
N GLY A 114 -18.85 -9.80 -8.55
CA GLY A 114 -18.62 -9.35 -7.19
C GLY A 114 -19.87 -9.42 -6.32
N PHE A 115 -21.04 -9.06 -6.85
CA PHE A 115 -22.31 -9.28 -6.16
C PHE A 115 -22.59 -10.76 -5.92
N ILE A 116 -22.29 -11.65 -6.88
CA ILE A 116 -22.45 -13.10 -6.71
C ILE A 116 -21.56 -13.64 -5.59
N LEU A 117 -20.29 -13.22 -5.52
CA LEU A 117 -19.30 -13.78 -4.57
C LEU A 117 -19.33 -13.18 -3.16
N PHE A 118 -19.76 -11.92 -3.03
CA PHE A 118 -19.71 -11.16 -1.78
C PHE A 118 -21.08 -10.59 -1.36
N GLY A 119 -22.12 -10.74 -2.18
CA GLY A 119 -23.46 -10.25 -1.91
C GLY A 119 -23.55 -8.72 -1.86
N ARG A 120 -24.52 -8.21 -1.09
CA ARG A 120 -24.74 -6.77 -0.89
C ARG A 120 -23.53 -6.04 -0.32
N LYS A 121 -22.63 -6.72 0.41
CA LYS A 121 -21.41 -6.11 0.95
C LYS A 121 -20.52 -5.57 -0.18
N TYR A 122 -20.42 -6.27 -1.31
CA TYR A 122 -19.61 -5.82 -2.46
C TYR A 122 -20.03 -4.45 -2.99
N ILE A 123 -21.34 -4.24 -3.10
CA ILE A 123 -21.97 -3.02 -3.58
C ILE A 123 -21.54 -1.82 -2.71
N VAL A 124 -21.51 -2.00 -1.40
CA VAL A 124 -21.17 -0.96 -0.43
C VAL A 124 -19.69 -0.57 -0.52
N ILE A 125 -18.81 -1.54 -0.78
CA ILE A 125 -17.36 -1.43 -0.56
C ILE A 125 -16.64 -0.71 -1.68
N TRP A 126 -17.01 -1.04 -2.90
CA TRP A 126 -16.51 -0.39 -4.10
C TRP A 126 -17.09 1.01 -4.29
N ARG A 127 -17.86 1.51 -3.31
CA ARG A 127 -18.63 2.73 -3.44
C ARG A 127 -19.53 2.68 -4.69
N PHE A 128 -20.09 1.51 -5.06
CA PHE A 128 -21.07 1.38 -6.17
C PHE A 128 -22.32 2.25 -5.98
N MET A 129 -22.37 2.93 -4.85
CA MET A 129 -23.38 3.85 -4.36
C MET A 129 -23.10 5.30 -4.74
N SER A 130 -22.11 5.52 -5.58
CA SER A 130 -21.83 6.83 -6.13
C SER A 130 -22.78 7.06 -7.33
N PRO A 131 -23.37 8.26 -7.48
CA PRO A 131 -24.21 8.61 -8.63
C PRO A 131 -23.58 8.28 -9.99
N GLU A 132 -22.26 8.28 -10.07
CA GLU A 132 -21.49 8.03 -11.29
C GLU A 132 -21.74 6.64 -11.89
N TYR A 133 -21.97 5.60 -11.06
CA TYR A 133 -22.29 4.26 -11.58
C TYR A 133 -23.72 4.15 -12.11
N LEU A 134 -24.65 4.85 -11.47
CA LEU A 134 -26.01 5.01 -12.00
C LEU A 134 -25.98 5.78 -13.32
N THR A 135 -25.13 6.81 -13.41
CA THR A 135 -24.87 7.53 -14.66
C THR A 135 -24.33 6.61 -15.73
N LEU A 136 -23.35 5.77 -15.43
CA LEU A 136 -22.83 4.79 -16.37
C LEU A 136 -23.91 3.79 -16.84
N PHE A 137 -24.76 3.31 -15.92
CA PHE A 137 -25.88 2.44 -16.27
C PHE A 137 -26.87 3.13 -17.21
N LEU A 138 -27.24 4.37 -16.91
CA LEU A 138 -28.17 5.14 -17.72
C LEU A 138 -27.58 5.55 -19.06
N TYR A 139 -26.25 5.70 -19.17
CA TYR A 139 -25.57 5.87 -20.45
C TYR A 139 -25.72 4.65 -21.36
N ILE A 140 -25.72 3.44 -20.80
CA ILE A 140 -26.02 2.22 -21.58
C ILE A 140 -27.46 2.22 -22.04
N ILE A 141 -28.40 2.55 -21.17
CA ILE A 141 -29.81 2.67 -21.55
C ILE A 141 -29.99 3.71 -22.64
N ALA A 142 -29.31 4.86 -22.54
CA ALA A 142 -29.31 5.89 -23.58
C ALA A 142 -28.87 5.33 -24.92
N TRP A 143 -27.75 4.60 -24.93
CA TRP A 143 -27.22 3.95 -26.12
C TRP A 143 -28.18 2.91 -26.69
N LEU A 144 -28.79 2.08 -25.85
CA LEU A 144 -29.79 1.10 -26.28
C LEU A 144 -31.01 1.78 -26.91
N VAL A 145 -31.51 2.87 -26.30
CA VAL A 145 -32.60 3.67 -26.86
C VAL A 145 -32.21 4.25 -28.21
N ILE A 146 -31.03 4.85 -28.35
CA ILE A 146 -30.52 5.39 -29.61
C ILE A 146 -30.46 4.31 -30.69
N VAL A 147 -29.89 3.14 -30.38
CA VAL A 147 -29.77 2.01 -31.31
C VAL A 147 -31.15 1.49 -31.75
N ILE A 148 -32.09 1.35 -30.81
CA ILE A 148 -33.47 0.93 -31.11
C ILE A 148 -34.14 1.94 -32.05
N ILE A 149 -34.07 3.24 -31.73
CA ILE A 149 -34.69 4.28 -32.58
C ILE A 149 -34.03 4.27 -33.96
N ASN A 150 -32.71 4.12 -34.04
CA ASN A 150 -31.98 4.06 -35.32
C ASN A 150 -32.35 2.82 -36.16
N THR A 151 -32.74 1.72 -35.51
CA THR A 151 -33.19 0.50 -36.20
C THR A 151 -34.63 0.65 -36.72
N ILE A 152 -35.47 1.41 -36.02
CA ILE A 152 -36.90 1.57 -36.33
C ILE A 152 -37.17 2.78 -37.24
N SER A 153 -36.37 3.85 -37.13
CA SER A 153 -36.57 5.11 -37.84
C SER A 153 -35.55 5.29 -38.98
N PRO A 154 -35.94 5.77 -40.17
CA PRO A 154 -35.03 6.04 -41.28
C PRO A 154 -34.09 7.25 -41.08
N LEU A 155 -33.95 7.73 -39.83
CA LEU A 155 -33.37 9.04 -39.49
C LEU A 155 -31.86 9.03 -39.21
N ASN A 156 -31.14 7.90 -39.36
CA ASN A 156 -29.68 7.79 -39.14
C ASN A 156 -29.18 8.63 -37.94
N ILE A 157 -29.69 8.30 -36.74
CA ILE A 157 -29.55 9.07 -35.51
C ILE A 157 -28.18 8.88 -34.83
N ILE A 158 -27.42 7.85 -35.23
CA ILE A 158 -26.06 7.62 -34.74
C ILE A 158 -25.10 8.62 -35.42
N SER A 159 -25.17 9.87 -35.00
CA SER A 159 -24.26 10.93 -35.43
C SER A 159 -23.30 11.26 -34.30
N GLN A 160 -22.06 10.80 -34.43
CA GLN A 160 -20.92 11.20 -33.58
C GLN A 160 -20.12 12.36 -34.20
N LYS A 161 -20.71 13.07 -35.17
CA LYS A 161 -20.07 14.19 -35.88
C LYS A 161 -19.48 15.19 -34.88
N ALA A 162 -18.27 15.66 -35.15
CA ALA A 162 -17.64 16.73 -34.39
C ALA A 162 -18.31 18.07 -34.72
N LEU A 163 -18.74 18.83 -33.71
CA LEU A 163 -19.42 20.11 -33.93
C LEU A 163 -18.55 21.14 -34.66
N LEU A 164 -17.24 21.17 -34.39
CA LEU A 164 -16.33 22.15 -35.01
C LEU A 164 -16.01 21.87 -36.49
N PHE A 165 -16.17 20.64 -36.93
CA PHE A 165 -15.69 20.19 -38.24
C PHE A 165 -16.80 19.72 -39.18
N ASN A 166 -18.06 19.75 -38.74
CA ASN A 166 -19.20 19.29 -39.50
C ASN A 166 -20.36 20.28 -39.42
N SER A 167 -21.19 20.33 -40.46
CA SER A 167 -22.47 21.03 -40.42
C SER A 167 -23.54 20.19 -39.70
N PHE A 168 -24.43 20.87 -38.98
CA PHE A 168 -25.50 20.25 -38.21
C PHE A 168 -26.84 20.92 -38.53
N SER A 169 -27.87 20.10 -38.68
CA SER A 169 -29.25 20.54 -38.49
C SER A 169 -29.57 20.62 -36.98
N ILE A 170 -30.60 21.42 -36.63
CA ILE A 170 -31.09 21.53 -35.24
C ILE A 170 -31.50 20.14 -34.71
N TRP A 171 -32.16 19.34 -35.55
CA TRP A 171 -32.57 17.98 -35.19
C TRP A 171 -31.39 17.05 -34.93
N GLU A 172 -30.35 17.06 -35.78
CA GLU A 172 -29.13 16.28 -35.57
C GLU A 172 -28.40 16.69 -34.28
N LEU A 173 -28.42 17.98 -33.91
CA LEU A 173 -27.80 18.45 -32.67
C LEU A 173 -28.51 17.92 -31.42
N PHE A 174 -29.85 17.94 -31.41
CA PHE A 174 -30.64 17.43 -30.28
C PHE A 174 -30.54 15.91 -30.15
N MET A 175 -30.53 15.20 -31.27
CA MET A 175 -30.48 13.74 -31.30
C MET A 175 -29.06 13.17 -31.21
N ASN A 176 -28.04 14.05 -31.11
CA ASN A 176 -26.66 13.64 -30.91
C ASN A 176 -26.48 12.95 -29.54
N VAL A 177 -25.67 11.88 -29.51
CA VAL A 177 -25.33 11.15 -28.29
C VAL A 177 -24.80 12.05 -27.17
N TYR A 178 -23.94 13.04 -27.47
CA TYR A 178 -23.40 13.94 -26.44
C TYR A 178 -24.53 14.74 -25.77
N THR A 179 -25.48 15.27 -26.54
CA THR A 179 -26.63 16.03 -26.04
C THR A 179 -27.53 15.15 -25.16
N MET A 180 -27.79 13.91 -25.57
CA MET A 180 -28.57 12.95 -24.80
C MET A 180 -27.88 12.59 -23.47
N LEU A 181 -26.58 12.33 -23.49
CA LEU A 181 -25.80 12.03 -22.28
C LEU A 181 -25.74 13.23 -21.32
N ILE A 182 -25.66 14.47 -21.84
CA ILE A 182 -25.78 15.69 -21.05
C ILE A 182 -27.17 15.76 -20.40
N ALA A 183 -28.24 15.54 -21.15
CA ALA A 183 -29.61 15.55 -20.63
C ALA A 183 -29.80 14.50 -19.51
N ILE A 184 -29.27 13.29 -19.69
CA ILE A 184 -29.30 12.22 -18.69
C ILE A 184 -28.49 12.61 -17.44
N ASN A 185 -27.30 13.19 -17.60
CA ASN A 185 -26.48 13.64 -16.48
C ASN A 185 -27.24 14.64 -15.59
N TRP A 186 -27.95 15.59 -16.22
CA TRP A 186 -28.82 16.52 -15.50
C TRP A 186 -30.01 15.83 -14.86
N MET A 187 -30.72 14.95 -15.59
CA MET A 187 -31.83 14.18 -15.04
C MET A 187 -31.41 13.44 -13.76
N ILE A 188 -30.27 12.74 -13.80
CA ILE A 188 -29.71 12.02 -12.64
C ILE A 188 -29.41 12.97 -11.50
N TYR A 189 -28.78 14.11 -11.78
CA TYR A 189 -28.52 15.11 -10.75
C TYR A 189 -29.81 15.49 -10.00
N PHE A 190 -30.91 15.74 -10.72
CA PHE A 190 -32.20 16.09 -10.14
C PHE A 190 -32.83 14.95 -9.30
N ILE A 191 -32.73 13.70 -9.75
CA ILE A 191 -33.37 12.53 -9.10
C ILE A 191 -32.44 11.73 -8.18
N SER A 192 -31.18 12.11 -8.07
CA SER A 192 -30.13 11.37 -7.35
C SER A 192 -30.47 11.09 -5.88
N GLY A 193 -31.13 12.02 -5.19
CA GLY A 193 -31.45 11.90 -3.77
C GLY A 193 -32.25 10.63 -3.41
N PRO A 194 -33.50 10.48 -3.90
CA PRO A 194 -34.30 9.29 -3.65
C PRO A 194 -33.68 7.98 -4.16
N ILE A 195 -32.97 8.02 -5.29
CA ILE A 195 -32.34 6.82 -5.85
C ILE A 195 -31.22 6.34 -4.94
N LEU A 196 -30.38 7.26 -4.46
CA LEU A 196 -29.32 6.93 -3.52
C LEU A 196 -29.87 6.39 -2.20
N ASP A 197 -30.97 6.94 -1.66
CA ASP A 197 -31.63 6.38 -0.48
C ASP A 197 -31.99 4.89 -0.68
N PHE A 198 -32.63 4.58 -1.81
CA PHE A 198 -33.06 3.23 -2.14
C PHE A 198 -31.86 2.30 -2.33
N MET A 199 -30.88 2.71 -3.14
CA MET A 199 -29.68 1.92 -3.39
C MET A 199 -28.93 1.64 -2.09
N LEU A 200 -28.67 2.68 -1.28
CA LEU A 200 -27.94 2.60 -0.01
C LEU A 200 -28.75 2.02 1.15
N GLY A 201 -30.03 1.73 0.95
CA GLY A 201 -30.90 1.32 2.05
C GLY A 201 -30.88 2.33 3.20
N ILE A 202 -30.71 3.62 2.90
CA ILE A 202 -30.68 4.69 3.90
C ILE A 202 -32.07 4.84 4.47
N LYS A 203 -32.15 4.74 5.79
CA LYS A 203 -33.40 4.91 6.53
C LYS A 203 -33.41 6.28 7.21
N PRO A 204 -34.58 6.94 7.36
CA PRO A 204 -34.67 8.17 8.13
C PRO A 204 -34.13 7.99 9.55
N LEU A 205 -33.27 8.91 9.99
CA LEU A 205 -32.74 8.90 11.35
C LEU A 205 -33.85 9.31 12.34
N LYS A 206 -34.00 8.55 13.42
CA LYS A 206 -34.99 8.81 14.48
C LYS A 206 -34.38 9.28 15.81
N ASP A 207 -33.06 9.19 15.96
CA ASP A 207 -32.36 9.58 17.20
C ASP A 207 -32.33 11.11 17.32
N LYS A 208 -33.07 11.65 18.31
CA LYS A 208 -33.15 13.10 18.57
C LYS A 208 -31.78 13.70 18.87
N ARG A 209 -30.92 13.02 19.63
CA ARG A 209 -29.59 13.54 20.01
C ARG A 209 -28.74 13.84 18.79
N LEU A 210 -28.69 12.90 17.84
CA LEU A 210 -27.93 13.08 16.60
C LEU A 210 -28.60 14.06 15.64
N LEU A 211 -29.94 14.07 15.57
CA LEU A 211 -30.67 15.06 14.77
C LEU A 211 -30.38 16.48 15.26
N ASP A 212 -30.43 16.73 16.57
CA ASP A 212 -30.15 18.04 17.17
C ASP A 212 -28.69 18.46 16.94
N LEU A 213 -27.75 17.50 17.06
CA LEU A 213 -26.33 17.73 16.76
C LEU A 213 -26.12 18.10 15.30
N ILE A 214 -26.73 17.38 14.35
CA ILE A 214 -26.64 17.68 12.92
C ILE A 214 -27.31 19.01 12.60
N ASP A 215 -28.44 19.33 13.24
CA ASP A 215 -29.15 20.58 13.04
C ASP A 215 -28.30 21.78 13.50
N LYS A 216 -27.63 21.65 14.63
CA LYS A 216 -26.65 22.64 15.12
C LYS A 216 -25.52 22.85 14.11
N VAL A 217 -24.86 21.78 13.66
CA VAL A 217 -23.77 21.88 12.67
C VAL A 217 -24.28 22.48 11.35
N LYS A 218 -25.49 22.11 10.91
CA LYS A 218 -26.15 22.68 9.72
C LYS A 218 -26.31 24.20 9.83
N LEU A 219 -26.72 24.70 11.00
CA LEU A 219 -26.84 26.13 11.26
C LEU A 219 -25.47 26.81 11.26
N ASP A 220 -24.45 26.22 11.90
CA ASP A 220 -23.08 26.74 11.93
C ASP A 220 -22.45 26.83 10.53
N VAL A 221 -22.71 25.84 9.66
CA VAL A 221 -22.30 25.85 8.24
C VAL A 221 -23.02 26.95 7.45
N GLY A 222 -24.19 27.39 7.91
CA GLY A 222 -25.02 28.43 7.31
C GLY A 222 -26.05 27.89 6.31
N ILE A 223 -26.59 26.70 6.53
CA ILE A 223 -27.67 26.11 5.73
C ILE A 223 -29.02 26.36 6.43
N LYS A 224 -29.83 27.25 5.85
CA LYS A 224 -31.16 27.62 6.40
C LYS A 224 -32.28 26.65 6.03
N GLY A 225 -32.13 25.93 4.91
CA GLY A 225 -33.15 25.01 4.39
C GLY A 225 -33.18 23.65 5.09
N LYS A 226 -34.24 22.88 4.85
CA LYS A 226 -34.35 21.49 5.32
C LYS A 226 -33.24 20.63 4.72
N VAL A 227 -32.59 19.84 5.57
CA VAL A 227 -31.67 18.76 5.18
C VAL A 227 -32.30 17.47 5.69
N LYS A 228 -32.52 16.50 4.81
CA LYS A 228 -33.03 15.19 5.20
C LYS A 228 -31.87 14.37 5.78
N VAL A 229 -32.05 13.85 6.98
CA VAL A 229 -31.03 13.06 7.68
C VAL A 229 -31.41 11.59 7.66
N GLY A 230 -30.52 10.77 7.12
CA GLY A 230 -30.65 9.33 7.07
C GLY A 230 -29.51 8.59 7.76
N ILE A 231 -29.66 7.29 7.90
CA ILE A 231 -28.65 6.38 8.43
C ILE A 231 -28.56 5.09 7.59
N GLY A 232 -27.33 4.66 7.35
CA GLY A 232 -26.99 3.35 6.76
C GLY A 232 -26.12 2.54 7.71
N ASN A 233 -26.45 1.26 7.88
CA ASN A 233 -25.75 0.36 8.80
C ASN A 233 -24.54 -0.28 8.13
N TYR A 234 -23.34 0.23 8.43
CA TYR A 234 -22.09 -0.15 7.76
C TYR A 234 -20.89 -0.14 8.71
N PRO A 235 -19.88 -1.00 8.53
CA PRO A 235 -18.78 -1.21 9.49
C PRO A 235 -17.80 -0.04 9.65
N ILE A 236 -18.04 1.12 9.04
CA ILE A 236 -17.18 2.30 9.05
C ILE A 236 -17.98 3.47 9.61
N LEU A 237 -17.34 4.32 10.42
CA LEU A 237 -17.88 5.64 10.71
C LEU A 237 -17.57 6.59 9.54
N ASN A 238 -18.62 7.01 8.83
CA ASN A 238 -18.53 8.04 7.81
C ASN A 238 -19.85 8.83 7.73
N ALA A 239 -19.88 9.90 6.96
CA ALA A 239 -21.11 10.51 6.50
C ALA A 239 -20.99 10.83 5.01
N MET A 240 -22.13 11.06 4.38
CA MET A 240 -22.18 11.44 2.97
C MET A 240 -23.26 12.49 2.78
N ALA A 241 -22.89 13.63 2.22
CA ALA A 241 -23.85 14.59 1.68
C ALA A 241 -24.15 14.28 0.21
N TYR A 242 -25.43 14.28 -0.15
CA TYR A 242 -25.88 13.93 -1.50
C TYR A 242 -27.21 14.59 -1.86
N GLY A 243 -27.60 14.40 -3.11
CA GLY A 243 -28.77 15.01 -3.72
C GLY A 243 -28.46 16.33 -4.44
N SER A 244 -29.50 16.88 -5.04
CA SER A 244 -29.46 18.12 -5.79
C SER A 244 -29.45 19.35 -4.87
N PHE A 245 -29.28 20.54 -5.44
CA PHE A 245 -29.29 21.77 -4.65
C PHE A 245 -30.64 22.08 -3.97
N PHE A 246 -31.74 21.47 -4.43
CA PHE A 246 -33.09 21.60 -3.86
C PHE A 246 -33.49 20.40 -2.98
N ASP A 247 -32.91 19.21 -3.18
CA ASP A 247 -33.11 18.02 -2.34
C ASP A 247 -31.85 17.69 -1.54
N LYS A 248 -31.59 18.47 -0.48
CA LYS A 248 -30.39 18.31 0.36
C LYS A 248 -30.54 17.14 1.32
N ARG A 249 -29.62 16.19 1.25
CA ARG A 249 -29.62 14.99 2.10
C ARG A 249 -28.25 14.77 2.72
N ILE A 250 -28.24 14.17 3.90
CA ILE A 250 -27.05 13.65 4.55
C ILE A 250 -27.36 12.28 5.14
N ALA A 251 -26.45 11.32 4.95
CA ALA A 251 -26.55 10.00 5.55
C ALA A 251 -25.36 9.78 6.48
N LEU A 252 -25.65 9.36 7.71
CA LEU A 252 -24.65 8.80 8.61
C LEU A 252 -24.45 7.32 8.26
N ILE A 253 -23.19 6.92 8.15
CA ILE A 253 -22.75 5.56 7.86
C ILE A 253 -22.05 5.09 9.13
N ALA A 254 -22.63 4.14 9.84
CA ALA A 254 -22.06 3.60 11.07
C ALA A 254 -22.66 2.23 11.37
N GLU A 255 -21.91 1.34 12.04
CA GLU A 255 -22.42 0.02 12.40
C GLU A 255 -23.41 0.14 13.56
N ASP A 256 -22.99 0.91 14.55
CA ASP A 256 -23.80 1.35 15.67
C ASP A 256 -23.54 2.85 15.91
N TYR A 257 -24.48 3.68 15.47
CA TYR A 257 -24.42 5.14 15.65
C TYR A 257 -24.46 5.59 17.11
N LYS A 258 -24.83 4.70 18.04
CA LYS A 258 -24.85 5.02 19.48
C LYS A 258 -23.46 5.01 20.10
N LEU A 259 -22.53 4.25 19.52
CA LEU A 259 -21.16 4.09 20.02
C LEU A 259 -20.18 5.09 19.41
N VAL A 260 -20.66 5.95 18.52
CA VAL A 260 -19.83 6.92 17.81
C VAL A 260 -19.58 8.16 18.67
N PRO A 261 -18.32 8.59 18.86
CA PRO A 261 -18.00 9.84 19.53
C PRO A 261 -18.64 11.06 18.84
N GLU A 262 -19.32 11.91 19.62
CA GLU A 262 -20.04 13.07 19.08
C GLU A 262 -19.13 14.10 18.40
N ASP A 263 -17.89 14.25 18.87
CA ASP A 263 -16.90 15.14 18.28
C ASP A 263 -16.55 14.69 16.86
N GLU A 264 -16.32 13.40 16.63
CA GLU A 264 -16.08 12.87 15.28
C GLU A 264 -17.28 13.04 14.37
N VAL A 265 -18.51 12.80 14.87
CA VAL A 265 -19.74 13.05 14.08
C VAL A 265 -19.82 14.52 13.67
N LYS A 266 -19.58 15.46 14.59
CA LYS A 266 -19.59 16.90 14.28
C LYS A 266 -18.60 17.23 13.17
N GLY A 267 -17.37 16.72 13.25
CA GLY A 267 -16.33 16.97 12.26
C GLY A 267 -16.70 16.46 10.86
N ILE A 268 -17.15 15.21 10.76
CA ILE A 268 -17.52 14.59 9.48
C ILE A 268 -18.78 15.26 8.91
N VAL A 269 -19.81 15.47 9.73
CA VAL A 269 -21.05 16.14 9.29
C VAL A 269 -20.76 17.57 8.83
N ALA A 270 -19.90 18.31 9.53
CA ALA A 270 -19.51 19.66 9.14
C ALA A 270 -18.84 19.68 7.76
N HIS A 271 -17.96 18.71 7.49
CA HIS A 271 -17.32 18.51 6.18
C HIS A 271 -18.33 18.23 5.07
N GLU A 272 -19.20 17.24 5.27
CA GLU A 272 -20.21 16.88 4.28
C GLU A 272 -21.23 18.02 4.02
N LEU A 273 -21.64 18.73 5.08
CA LEU A 273 -22.50 19.90 4.92
C LEU A 273 -21.77 21.07 4.27
N ALA A 274 -20.45 21.20 4.42
CA ALA A 274 -19.67 22.17 3.67
C ALA A 274 -19.71 21.89 2.15
N HIS A 275 -19.67 20.62 1.72
CA HIS A 275 -19.91 20.24 0.32
C HIS A 275 -21.31 20.70 -0.15
N THR A 276 -22.33 20.47 0.68
CA THR A 276 -23.71 20.89 0.39
C THR A 276 -23.82 22.42 0.25
N LYS A 277 -23.21 23.16 1.17
CA LYS A 277 -23.19 24.64 1.15
C LYS A 277 -22.44 25.19 -0.05
N GLY A 278 -21.32 24.56 -0.43
CA GLY A 278 -20.52 24.89 -1.59
C GLY A 278 -21.15 24.47 -2.93
N LYS A 279 -22.27 23.74 -2.90
CA LYS A 279 -22.93 23.17 -4.09
C LYS A 279 -21.97 22.30 -4.92
N HIS A 280 -21.09 21.55 -4.26
CA HIS A 280 -20.02 20.80 -4.94
C HIS A 280 -20.57 19.76 -5.93
N THR A 281 -21.72 19.12 -5.63
CA THR A 281 -22.39 18.19 -6.56
C THR A 281 -22.83 18.89 -7.85
N LEU A 282 -23.37 20.11 -7.76
CA LEU A 282 -23.75 20.92 -8.93
C LEU A 282 -22.52 21.33 -9.77
N ILE A 283 -21.44 21.73 -9.11
CA ILE A 283 -20.17 22.07 -9.78
C ILE A 283 -19.65 20.86 -10.54
N LEU A 284 -19.69 19.67 -9.94
CA LEU A 284 -19.28 18.43 -10.60
C LEU A 284 -20.17 18.10 -11.82
N THR A 285 -21.49 18.31 -11.72
CA THR A 285 -22.40 18.21 -12.87
C THR A 285 -22.02 19.17 -13.98
N PHE A 286 -21.66 20.42 -13.69
CA PHE A 286 -21.18 21.35 -14.71
C PHE A 286 -19.83 20.94 -15.32
N ILE A 287 -18.89 20.41 -14.52
CA ILE A 287 -17.60 19.92 -15.02
C ILE A 287 -17.82 18.75 -15.99
N THR A 288 -18.64 17.78 -15.61
CA THR A 288 -18.99 16.63 -16.47
C THR A 288 -19.72 17.05 -17.75
N THR A 289 -20.65 18.02 -17.67
CA THR A 289 -21.26 18.62 -18.86
C THR A 289 -20.22 19.33 -19.74
N GLY A 290 -19.28 20.06 -19.15
CA GLY A 290 -18.18 20.71 -19.87
C GLY A 290 -17.27 19.71 -20.59
N ASP A 291 -16.95 18.57 -19.96
CA ASP A 291 -16.19 17.47 -20.59
C ASP A 291 -16.96 16.89 -21.79
N LEU A 292 -18.26 16.62 -21.65
CA LEU A 292 -19.09 16.12 -22.77
C LEU A 292 -19.20 17.14 -23.91
N ILE A 293 -19.33 18.44 -23.61
CA ILE A 293 -19.32 19.49 -24.62
C ILE A 293 -17.97 19.55 -25.33
N PHE A 294 -16.87 19.50 -24.59
CA PHE A 294 -15.52 19.46 -25.17
C PHE A 294 -15.36 18.26 -26.11
N ARG A 295 -15.79 17.07 -25.67
CA ARG A 295 -15.80 15.87 -26.50
C ARG A 295 -16.64 16.02 -27.77
N MET A 296 -17.84 16.59 -27.65
CA MET A 296 -18.71 16.91 -28.78
C MET A 296 -18.06 17.88 -29.78
N LEU A 297 -17.37 18.92 -29.30
CA LEU A 297 -16.70 19.91 -30.15
C LEU A 297 -15.64 19.26 -31.05
N PHE A 298 -14.85 18.34 -30.48
CA PHE A 298 -13.73 17.70 -31.15
C PHE A 298 -14.03 16.30 -31.73
N GLY A 299 -15.25 15.77 -31.55
CA GLY A 299 -15.61 14.42 -31.96
C GLY A 299 -14.87 13.31 -31.21
N ILE A 300 -14.46 13.58 -29.96
CA ILE A 300 -13.82 12.57 -29.10
C ILE A 300 -14.92 11.70 -28.50
N PRO A 301 -14.82 10.36 -28.54
CA PRO A 301 -15.90 9.48 -28.05
C PRO A 301 -16.35 9.82 -26.62
N ALA A 302 -17.66 9.79 -26.38
CA ALA A 302 -18.22 10.20 -25.08
C ALA A 302 -17.90 9.18 -23.99
N THR A 303 -18.04 7.90 -24.32
CA THR A 303 -17.97 6.75 -23.43
C THR A 303 -17.28 5.56 -24.12
N TYR A 304 -17.01 4.50 -23.38
CA TYR A 304 -16.54 3.24 -23.96
C TYR A 304 -17.60 2.58 -24.87
N TYR A 305 -18.89 2.85 -24.65
CA TYR A 305 -20.00 2.28 -25.42
C TYR A 305 -20.09 2.82 -26.85
N ASP A 306 -19.45 3.95 -27.12
CA ASP A 306 -19.30 4.50 -28.48
C ASP A 306 -18.63 3.51 -29.44
N TYR A 307 -17.72 2.67 -28.94
CA TYR A 307 -17.06 1.60 -29.71
C TYR A 307 -17.90 0.32 -29.84
N THR A 308 -19.03 0.22 -29.15
CA THR A 308 -19.96 -0.90 -29.28
C THR A 308 -21.11 -0.56 -30.22
N PHE A 309 -21.64 0.65 -30.09
CA PHE A 309 -22.89 1.05 -30.72
C PHE A 309 -22.71 2.16 -31.76
N GLY A 310 -21.51 2.73 -31.89
CA GLY A 310 -21.17 3.76 -32.87
C GLY A 310 -19.93 3.39 -33.69
N ASP A 311 -19.37 4.38 -34.37
CA ASP A 311 -18.19 4.22 -35.26
C ASP A 311 -17.16 5.33 -35.01
N PRO A 312 -16.43 5.27 -33.87
CA PRO A 312 -15.51 6.32 -33.46
C PRO A 312 -14.22 6.29 -34.27
N GLN A 313 -13.79 7.46 -34.77
CA GLN A 313 -12.54 7.59 -35.55
C GLN A 313 -11.26 7.41 -34.73
N LEU A 314 -11.30 7.70 -33.43
CA LEU A 314 -10.15 7.58 -32.54
C LEU A 314 -9.92 6.09 -32.20
N PRO A 315 -8.72 5.51 -32.38
CA PRO A 315 -8.50 4.11 -32.01
C PRO A 315 -8.66 3.87 -30.49
N PHE A 316 -9.23 2.73 -30.13
CA PHE A 316 -9.65 2.41 -28.76
C PHE A 316 -8.54 2.53 -27.71
N VAL A 317 -7.32 2.07 -28.03
CA VAL A 317 -6.16 2.16 -27.12
C VAL A 317 -5.79 3.62 -26.83
N PHE A 318 -5.84 4.50 -27.84
CA PHE A 318 -5.59 5.93 -27.63
C PHE A 318 -6.70 6.58 -26.82
N TYR A 319 -7.94 6.14 -26.99
CA TYR A 319 -9.06 6.57 -26.17
C TYR A 319 -8.89 6.19 -24.69
N ILE A 320 -8.43 4.98 -24.38
CA ILE A 320 -8.10 4.57 -23.00
C ILE A 320 -7.04 5.50 -22.40
N LEU A 321 -5.95 5.78 -23.13
CA LEU A 321 -4.86 6.64 -22.67
C LEU A 321 -5.31 8.09 -22.47
N LEU A 322 -6.13 8.62 -23.38
CA LEU A 322 -6.71 9.96 -23.29
C LEU A 322 -7.63 10.07 -22.06
N ASN A 323 -8.49 9.09 -21.82
CA ASN A 323 -9.35 9.09 -20.63
C ASN A 323 -8.56 9.01 -19.33
N LEU A 324 -7.44 8.28 -19.29
CA LEU A 324 -6.57 8.27 -18.12
C LEU A 324 -5.99 9.68 -17.84
N LEU A 325 -5.63 10.44 -18.88
CA LEU A 325 -5.17 11.81 -18.74
C LEU A 325 -6.29 12.75 -18.28
N ILE A 326 -7.46 12.70 -18.93
CA ILE A 326 -8.64 13.50 -18.55
C ILE A 326 -9.04 13.20 -17.11
N TYR A 327 -9.02 11.94 -16.70
CA TYR A 327 -9.31 11.51 -15.33
C TYR A 327 -8.39 12.17 -14.30
N VAL A 328 -7.07 12.22 -14.56
CA VAL A 328 -6.12 12.92 -13.68
C VAL A 328 -6.47 14.42 -13.56
N ILE A 329 -6.92 15.04 -14.65
CA ILE A 329 -7.35 16.46 -14.66
C ILE A 329 -8.66 16.65 -13.88
N LEU A 330 -9.66 15.80 -14.09
CA LEU A 330 -10.93 15.87 -13.36
C LEU A 330 -10.71 15.70 -11.85
N PHE A 331 -9.82 14.81 -11.45
CA PHE A 331 -9.48 14.58 -10.04
C PHE A 331 -8.78 15.77 -9.39
N MET A 332 -8.06 16.59 -10.16
CA MET A 332 -7.56 17.86 -9.66
C MET A 332 -8.71 18.79 -9.22
N PHE A 333 -9.80 18.89 -9.99
CA PHE A 333 -10.97 19.67 -9.59
C PHE A 333 -11.66 19.09 -8.35
N VAL A 334 -11.84 17.77 -8.29
CA VAL A 334 -12.44 17.09 -7.12
C VAL A 334 -11.64 17.39 -5.85
N ARG A 335 -10.31 17.29 -5.90
CA ARG A 335 -9.43 17.62 -4.76
C ARG A 335 -9.50 19.10 -4.34
N ILE A 336 -9.71 20.02 -5.28
CA ILE A 336 -9.94 21.44 -4.94
C ILE A 336 -11.25 21.60 -4.16
N LEU A 337 -12.30 20.86 -4.54
CA LEU A 337 -13.58 20.88 -3.83
C LEU A 337 -13.45 20.26 -2.43
N GLU A 338 -12.69 19.18 -2.28
CA GLU A 338 -12.34 18.60 -0.96
C GLU A 338 -11.63 19.63 -0.07
N GLY A 339 -10.56 20.27 -0.55
CA GLY A 339 -9.85 21.29 0.22
C GLY A 339 -10.70 22.52 0.56
N LYS A 340 -11.68 22.87 -0.30
CA LYS A 340 -12.67 23.93 0.02
C LYS A 340 -13.63 23.51 1.13
N ALA A 341 -14.05 22.25 1.16
CA ALA A 341 -14.88 21.72 2.23
C ALA A 341 -14.08 21.67 3.56
N ASP A 342 -12.86 21.14 3.55
CA ASP A 342 -11.94 21.13 4.69
C ASP A 342 -11.73 22.56 5.26
N GLN A 343 -11.46 23.54 4.37
CA GLN A 343 -11.29 24.94 4.76
C GLN A 343 -12.56 25.53 5.37
N LYS A 344 -13.74 25.20 4.84
CA LYS A 344 -15.01 25.71 5.36
C LYS A 344 -15.30 25.11 6.74
N THR A 345 -15.09 23.80 6.92
CA THR A 345 -15.21 23.08 8.20
C THR A 345 -14.31 23.68 9.28
N LYS A 346 -13.06 23.97 8.91
CA LYS A 346 -12.12 24.67 9.79
C LYS A 346 -12.64 26.05 10.21
N ARG A 347 -13.10 26.86 9.26
CA ARG A 347 -13.56 28.25 9.51
C ARG A 347 -14.77 28.35 10.45
N ILE A 348 -15.60 27.31 10.50
CA ILE A 348 -16.75 27.25 11.40
C ILE A 348 -16.42 26.63 12.77
N GLY A 349 -15.17 26.27 13.01
CA GLY A 349 -14.68 25.83 14.33
C GLY A 349 -14.51 24.33 14.52
N TYR A 350 -14.82 23.49 13.52
CA TYR A 350 -14.79 22.02 13.64
C TYR A 350 -13.47 21.37 13.17
N ALA A 351 -12.36 22.09 13.25
CA ALA A 351 -11.06 21.63 12.76
C ALA A 351 -10.51 20.44 13.56
N LYS A 352 -10.59 20.50 14.90
CA LYS A 352 -10.07 19.46 15.80
C LYS A 352 -10.87 18.17 15.63
N GLU A 353 -12.18 18.30 15.57
CA GLU A 353 -13.18 17.26 15.35
C GLU A 353 -12.93 16.51 14.04
N LEU A 354 -12.75 17.25 12.94
CA LEU A 354 -12.46 16.66 11.63
C LEU A 354 -11.12 15.92 11.62
N VAL A 355 -10.08 16.48 12.26
CA VAL A 355 -8.77 15.79 12.36
C VAL A 355 -8.87 14.52 13.19
N LYS A 356 -9.62 14.52 14.30
CA LYS A 356 -9.89 13.30 15.09
C LYS A 356 -10.59 12.24 14.23
N ALA A 357 -11.57 12.63 13.42
CA ALA A 357 -12.27 11.71 12.53
C ALA A 357 -11.35 11.14 11.43
N LEU A 358 -10.55 11.99 10.78
CA LEU A 358 -9.57 11.56 9.78
C LEU A 358 -8.54 10.58 10.35
N TYR A 359 -8.08 10.81 11.58
CA TYR A 359 -7.17 9.89 12.25
C TYR A 359 -7.81 8.53 12.55
N ASN A 360 -9.07 8.50 13.02
CA ASN A 360 -9.81 7.25 13.22
C ASN A 360 -10.00 6.50 11.89
N LEU A 361 -10.46 7.20 10.85
CA LEU A 361 -10.71 6.63 9.53
C LEU A 361 -9.43 6.03 8.93
N GLU A 362 -8.31 6.76 8.98
CA GLU A 362 -7.01 6.27 8.49
C GLU A 362 -6.53 5.05 9.29
N SER A 363 -6.81 5.01 10.60
CA SER A 363 -6.47 3.88 11.48
C SER A 363 -7.30 2.64 11.15
N PHE A 364 -8.57 2.81 10.80
CA PHE A 364 -9.42 1.73 10.30
C PHE A 364 -8.90 1.14 8.99
N TYR A 365 -8.33 1.98 8.10
CA TYR A 365 -7.73 1.54 6.84
C TYR A 365 -6.28 1.07 6.97
N ALA A 366 -5.73 0.97 8.19
CA ALA A 366 -4.30 0.82 8.43
C ALA A 366 -3.62 -0.30 7.64
N THR A 367 -4.27 -1.45 7.54
CA THR A 367 -3.79 -2.68 6.88
C THR A 367 -3.87 -2.63 5.35
N GLY A 368 -4.70 -1.73 4.77
CA GLY A 368 -4.93 -1.60 3.32
C GLY A 368 -4.44 -0.27 2.71
N ARG A 369 -3.79 0.60 3.50
CA ARG A 369 -3.39 1.97 3.13
C ARG A 369 -2.67 2.10 1.78
N GLU A 370 -1.82 1.13 1.43
CA GLU A 370 -0.96 1.22 0.23
C GLU A 370 -1.59 0.62 -1.06
N PHE A 371 -2.62 -0.23 -0.95
CA PHE A 371 -3.25 -0.92 -2.10
C PHE A 371 -4.67 -0.45 -2.41
N GLY A 372 -5.26 0.44 -1.59
CA GLY A 372 -6.55 1.08 -1.87
C GLY A 372 -7.78 0.17 -1.76
N LEU A 373 -7.60 -1.11 -1.45
CA LEU A 373 -8.67 -2.11 -1.35
C LEU A 373 -8.72 -2.64 0.09
N ASN A 374 -9.67 -2.16 0.88
CA ASN A 374 -9.82 -2.62 2.27
C ASN A 374 -10.61 -3.92 2.32
N THR A 375 -9.89 -5.03 2.43
CA THR A 375 -10.45 -6.38 2.56
C THR A 375 -11.30 -6.57 3.81
N MET A 376 -11.14 -5.71 4.83
CA MET A 376 -11.95 -5.74 6.05
C MET A 376 -13.44 -5.64 5.78
N LEU A 377 -13.84 -4.80 4.84
CA LEU A 377 -15.25 -4.59 4.57
C LEU A 377 -15.89 -5.81 3.91
N LEU A 378 -15.08 -6.62 3.22
CA LEU A 378 -15.50 -7.83 2.52
C LEU A 378 -15.52 -9.07 3.43
N CYS A 379 -15.14 -8.95 4.71
CA CYS A 379 -15.16 -10.04 5.68
C CYS A 379 -16.08 -9.74 6.89
N GLU A 380 -16.34 -10.78 7.69
CA GLU A 380 -17.16 -10.68 8.91
C GLU A 380 -16.32 -10.54 10.17
N GLU A 381 -15.05 -10.93 10.11
CA GLU A 381 -14.12 -10.80 11.22
C GLU A 381 -13.87 -9.30 11.51
N LYS A 382 -13.99 -8.92 12.78
CA LYS A 382 -13.71 -7.55 13.25
C LYS A 382 -12.28 -7.43 13.75
N ILE A 383 -11.73 -6.22 13.70
CA ILE A 383 -10.42 -5.93 14.28
C ILE A 383 -10.49 -6.15 15.81
N THR A 384 -9.52 -6.88 16.35
CA THR A 384 -9.40 -7.05 17.80
C THR A 384 -8.87 -5.78 18.45
N LYS A 385 -9.24 -5.52 19.72
CA LYS A 385 -8.77 -4.34 20.47
C LYS A 385 -7.24 -4.18 20.45
N ASN A 386 -6.49 -5.28 20.52
CA ASN A 386 -5.03 -5.26 20.48
C ASN A 386 -4.49 -4.76 19.12
N ASN A 387 -5.05 -5.27 18.02
CA ASN A 387 -4.66 -4.84 16.68
C ASN A 387 -5.16 -3.42 16.37
N GLU A 388 -6.29 -3.02 16.93
CA GLU A 388 -6.78 -1.64 16.85
C GLU A 388 -5.79 -0.66 17.49
N ILE A 389 -5.26 -0.98 18.68
CA ILE A 389 -4.23 -0.18 19.34
C ILE A 389 -2.98 -0.04 18.44
N LEU A 390 -2.50 -1.14 17.86
CA LEU A 390 -1.35 -1.11 16.94
C LEU A 390 -1.64 -0.26 15.71
N ASN A 391 -2.81 -0.42 15.10
CA ASN A 391 -3.24 0.36 13.94
C ASN A 391 -3.27 1.86 14.24
N TYR A 392 -3.77 2.26 15.42
CA TYR A 392 -3.78 3.66 15.85
C TYR A 392 -2.38 4.21 16.05
N LEU A 393 -1.49 3.49 16.74
CA LEU A 393 -0.09 3.90 16.95
C LEU A 393 0.65 4.04 15.62
N ASP A 394 0.57 3.02 14.77
CA ASP A 394 1.22 3.03 13.44
C ASP A 394 0.65 4.13 12.54
N THR A 395 -0.63 4.50 12.73
CA THR A 395 -1.26 5.59 11.97
C THR A 395 -0.82 6.96 12.41
N ALA A 396 -0.74 7.22 13.71
CA ALA A 396 -0.22 8.48 14.22
C ALA A 396 1.23 8.71 13.77
N ASP A 397 2.08 7.69 13.92
CA ASP A 397 3.47 7.73 13.47
C ASP A 397 3.58 7.92 11.94
N TYR A 398 2.76 7.19 11.17
CA TYR A 398 2.70 7.32 9.70
C TYR A 398 2.34 8.72 9.25
N ILE A 399 1.26 9.30 9.80
CA ILE A 399 0.80 10.65 9.45
C ILE A 399 1.90 11.66 9.80
N ASN A 400 2.44 11.59 11.02
CA ASN A 400 3.49 12.50 11.49
C ASN A 400 4.74 12.46 10.59
N LYS A 401 5.27 11.27 10.32
CA LYS A 401 6.44 11.07 9.46
C LYS A 401 6.17 11.49 8.01
N SER A 402 4.93 11.33 7.54
CA SER A 402 4.55 11.69 6.16
C SER A 402 4.36 13.18 5.96
N ILE A 403 3.99 13.95 7.01
CA ILE A 403 4.04 15.42 6.97
C ILE A 403 5.48 15.90 6.77
N ILE A 404 6.46 15.27 7.45
CA ILE A 404 7.89 15.63 7.34
C ILE A 404 8.48 15.17 5.99
N LYS A 405 8.25 13.92 5.62
CA LYS A 405 8.90 13.30 4.47
C LYS A 405 8.02 12.20 3.87
N PRO A 406 7.09 12.57 2.98
CA PRO A 406 6.21 11.60 2.36
C PRO A 406 6.97 10.63 1.46
N LYS A 407 6.56 9.35 1.48
CA LYS A 407 7.11 8.30 0.61
C LYS A 407 6.72 8.61 -0.85
N ARG A 408 7.67 8.44 -1.78
CA ARG A 408 7.40 8.64 -3.22
C ARG A 408 6.29 7.75 -3.78
N GLY A 409 6.23 6.49 -3.35
CA GLY A 409 5.16 5.57 -3.78
C GLY A 409 3.77 6.08 -3.39
N SER A 410 3.61 6.54 -2.14
CA SER A 410 2.35 7.14 -1.66
C SER A 410 1.95 8.38 -2.46
N LEU A 411 2.91 9.26 -2.78
CA LEU A 411 2.66 10.45 -3.61
C LEU A 411 2.21 10.09 -5.04
N VAL A 412 2.86 9.11 -5.67
CA VAL A 412 2.52 8.66 -7.04
C VAL A 412 1.17 7.95 -7.05
N SER A 413 0.92 7.06 -6.09
CA SER A 413 -0.37 6.37 -5.96
C SER A 413 -1.52 7.36 -5.75
N ASN A 414 -1.30 8.45 -5.00
CA ASN A 414 -2.34 9.44 -4.81
C ASN A 414 -2.69 10.21 -6.09
N ILE A 415 -1.85 10.25 -7.14
CA ILE A 415 -2.16 10.96 -8.40
C ILE A 415 -3.48 10.48 -9.01
N ILE A 416 -3.80 9.20 -8.86
CA ILE A 416 -5.02 8.58 -9.38
C ILE A 416 -6.16 8.50 -8.36
N ASN A 417 -6.05 9.14 -7.18
CA ASN A 417 -7.08 9.12 -6.14
C ASN A 417 -7.85 10.43 -6.06
N SER A 418 -9.16 10.39 -5.80
CA SER A 418 -10.02 11.58 -5.76
C SER A 418 -9.78 12.45 -4.52
N HIS A 419 -9.38 11.85 -3.40
CA HIS A 419 -9.06 12.58 -2.17
C HIS A 419 -7.56 12.87 -2.07
N PRO A 420 -7.16 14.06 -1.58
CA PRO A 420 -5.78 14.31 -1.20
C PRO A 420 -5.36 13.38 -0.06
N LEU A 421 -4.05 13.18 0.10
CA LEU A 421 -3.48 12.38 1.18
C LEU A 421 -3.87 12.94 2.55
N THR A 422 -4.25 12.05 3.47
CA THR A 422 -4.73 12.40 4.82
C THR A 422 -3.77 13.33 5.58
N TYR A 423 -2.45 13.10 5.48
CA TYR A 423 -1.45 13.96 6.11
C TYR A 423 -1.33 15.35 5.48
N HIS A 424 -1.64 15.52 4.20
CA HIS A 424 -1.72 16.83 3.57
C HIS A 424 -3.00 17.58 3.98
N ARG A 425 -4.13 16.87 4.06
CA ARG A 425 -5.40 17.42 4.57
C ARG A 425 -5.27 17.89 6.02
N ILE A 426 -4.71 17.04 6.90
CA ILE A 426 -4.48 17.40 8.31
C ILE A 426 -3.59 18.63 8.41
N ALA A 427 -2.53 18.72 7.61
CA ALA A 427 -1.67 19.90 7.58
C ALA A 427 -2.44 21.17 7.15
N ALA A 428 -3.31 21.06 6.14
CA ALA A 428 -4.15 22.16 5.64
C ALA A 428 -5.27 22.56 6.61
N ILE A 429 -5.82 21.62 7.39
CA ILE A 429 -6.90 21.88 8.36
C ILE A 429 -6.34 22.58 9.60
N LEU A 430 -5.14 22.21 10.06
CA LEU A 430 -4.57 22.73 11.31
C LEU A 430 -3.77 24.04 11.16
N ASP A 431 -3.55 24.49 9.92
CA ASP A 431 -2.76 25.68 9.57
C ASP A 431 -3.46 26.50 8.46
N ASP A 432 -3.23 27.81 8.38
CA ASP A 432 -3.84 28.70 7.37
C ASP A 432 -2.94 29.00 6.17
N THR A 433 -1.72 28.45 6.16
CA THR A 433 -0.71 28.68 5.13
C THR A 433 -1.07 28.12 3.76
N LEU A 434 -1.96 27.12 3.68
CA LEU A 434 -2.25 26.38 2.46
C LEU A 434 -3.62 26.73 1.87
N LYS A 435 -3.63 27.12 0.58
CA LYS A 435 -4.87 27.28 -0.20
C LYS A 435 -5.26 25.92 -0.83
N PRO A 436 -6.57 25.64 -1.03
CA PRO A 436 -7.03 24.38 -1.64
C PRO A 436 -6.38 24.04 -2.99
N THR A 437 -6.09 25.05 -3.82
CA THR A 437 -5.42 24.86 -5.12
C THR A 437 -3.97 24.40 -4.97
N LYS A 438 -3.25 24.86 -3.95
CA LYS A 438 -1.88 24.41 -3.66
C LYS A 438 -1.88 23.03 -3.03
N GLU A 439 -2.84 22.74 -2.16
CA GLU A 439 -3.02 21.42 -1.53
C GLU A 439 -3.16 20.31 -2.56
N MET A 440 -4.02 20.53 -3.55
CA MET A 440 -4.25 19.61 -4.66
C MET A 440 -2.97 19.27 -5.44
N LEU A 441 -2.00 20.20 -5.53
CA LEU A 441 -0.71 19.99 -6.22
C LEU A 441 0.35 19.32 -5.35
N LEU A 442 0.15 19.20 -4.04
CA LEU A 442 1.17 18.67 -3.12
C LEU A 442 1.71 17.28 -3.50
N PRO A 443 0.88 16.31 -3.96
CA PRO A 443 1.38 15.02 -4.40
C PRO A 443 2.46 15.14 -5.49
N PHE A 444 2.28 16.07 -6.44
CA PHE A 444 3.23 16.32 -7.52
C PHE A 444 4.43 17.14 -7.04
N LEU A 445 4.19 18.23 -6.30
CA LEU A 445 5.24 19.13 -5.81
C LEU A 445 6.20 18.38 -4.88
N CYS A 446 5.68 17.53 -3.99
CA CYS A 446 6.47 16.78 -3.01
C CYS A 446 7.21 15.58 -3.60
N LEU A 447 7.12 15.28 -4.91
CA LEU A 447 8.03 14.31 -5.54
C LEU A 447 9.50 14.80 -5.51
N LYS A 448 9.69 16.13 -5.54
CA LYS A 448 10.99 16.79 -5.44
C LYS A 448 11.39 16.95 -3.97
N LYS A 449 12.60 16.50 -3.62
CA LYS A 449 13.12 16.55 -2.24
C LYS A 449 13.24 17.95 -1.66
N SER A 450 13.52 18.98 -2.47
CA SER A 450 13.58 20.37 -1.99
C SER A 450 12.21 20.85 -1.51
N ASN A 451 11.15 20.48 -2.23
CA ASN A 451 9.80 20.88 -1.89
C ASN A 451 9.31 20.14 -0.64
N GLN A 452 9.66 18.86 -0.47
CA GLN A 452 9.38 18.13 0.77
C GLN A 452 9.93 18.87 2.00
N LYS A 453 11.16 19.39 1.93
CA LYS A 453 11.76 20.14 3.04
C LYS A 453 11.05 21.46 3.31
N TYR A 454 10.75 22.21 2.24
CA TYR A 454 10.02 23.47 2.34
C TYR A 454 8.65 23.26 3.02
N TYR A 455 7.88 22.27 2.57
CA TYR A 455 6.58 21.97 3.15
C TYR A 455 6.66 21.35 4.55
N ALA A 456 7.72 20.58 4.85
CA ALA A 456 7.93 20.09 6.21
C ALA A 456 8.16 21.23 7.22
N GLN A 457 8.87 22.28 6.82
CA GLN A 457 9.02 23.50 7.64
C GLN A 457 7.71 24.28 7.71
N LEU A 458 7.01 24.40 6.59
CA LEU A 458 5.72 25.10 6.54
C LEU A 458 4.67 24.44 7.45
N PHE A 459 4.66 23.11 7.52
CA PHE A 459 3.68 22.33 8.28
C PHE A 459 4.12 22.00 9.71
N ASP A 460 5.16 22.64 10.23
CA ASP A 460 5.71 22.36 11.57
C ASP A 460 4.66 22.62 12.68
N ASN A 461 3.98 23.77 12.59
CA ASN A 461 2.90 24.12 13.52
C ASN A 461 1.72 23.14 13.43
N ALA A 462 1.32 22.76 12.22
CA ALA A 462 0.27 21.77 12.01
C ALA A 462 0.64 20.41 12.62
N ARG A 463 1.92 20.00 12.48
CA ARG A 463 2.45 18.75 13.02
C ARG A 463 2.35 18.73 14.55
N ILE A 464 2.77 19.81 15.21
CA ILE A 464 2.69 19.94 16.68
C ILE A 464 1.23 19.86 17.16
N LYS A 465 0.32 20.57 16.50
CA LYS A 465 -1.12 20.51 16.81
C LYS A 465 -1.68 19.09 16.62
N PHE A 466 -1.32 18.42 15.53
CA PHE A 466 -1.77 17.06 15.27
C PHE A 466 -1.26 16.09 16.33
N LYS A 467 0.01 16.19 16.75
CA LYS A 467 0.59 15.37 17.82
C LYS A 467 -0.24 15.43 19.10
N ASN A 468 -0.64 16.63 19.52
CA ASN A 468 -1.47 16.80 20.72
C ASN A 468 -2.85 16.17 20.54
N ILE A 469 -3.52 16.42 19.41
CA ILE A 469 -4.85 15.88 19.12
C ILE A 469 -4.84 14.35 19.05
N ALA A 470 -3.87 13.77 18.35
CA ALA A 470 -3.74 12.33 18.19
C ALA A 470 -3.46 11.64 19.54
N SER A 471 -2.59 12.23 20.36
CA SER A 471 -2.24 11.69 21.68
C SER A 471 -3.41 11.78 22.65
N GLU A 472 -4.11 12.93 22.74
CA GLU A 472 -5.33 13.06 23.54
C GLU A 472 -6.38 12.03 23.15
N LYS A 473 -6.68 11.93 21.84
CA LYS A 473 -7.66 10.97 21.32
C LYS A 473 -7.27 9.53 21.66
N PHE A 474 -6.01 9.15 21.46
CA PHE A 474 -5.54 7.80 21.76
C PHE A 474 -5.72 7.45 23.25
N LYS A 475 -5.34 8.37 24.13
CA LYS A 475 -5.48 8.20 25.58
C LYS A 475 -6.95 8.04 26.00
N GLU A 476 -7.83 8.91 25.49
CA GLU A 476 -9.27 8.88 25.73
C GLU A 476 -9.89 7.57 25.21
N HIS A 477 -9.58 7.18 23.97
CA HIS A 477 -10.22 6.06 23.29
C HIS A 477 -9.83 4.70 23.90
N PHE A 478 -8.57 4.52 24.31
CA PHE A 478 -8.09 3.25 24.89
C PHE A 478 -8.01 3.25 26.42
N ASN A 479 -8.35 4.37 27.07
CA ASN A 479 -8.21 4.58 28.52
C ASN A 479 -6.76 4.33 29.00
N ILE A 480 -5.78 4.88 28.27
CA ILE A 480 -4.35 4.80 28.58
C ILE A 480 -3.89 6.18 29.07
N LYS A 481 -3.50 6.32 30.33
CA LYS A 481 -3.08 7.61 30.89
C LYS A 481 -1.67 8.04 30.46
N ASP A 482 -0.75 7.07 30.46
CA ASP A 482 0.67 7.26 30.18
C ASP A 482 1.10 6.32 29.04
N ILE A 483 1.39 6.90 27.88
CA ILE A 483 1.82 6.19 26.67
C ILE A 483 3.26 5.65 26.86
N SER A 484 4.14 6.39 27.54
CA SER A 484 5.51 5.97 27.80
C SER A 484 5.55 4.69 28.63
N ALA A 485 4.79 4.66 29.73
CA ALA A 485 4.63 3.47 30.56
C ALA A 485 4.03 2.30 29.76
N TYR A 486 3.04 2.58 28.91
CA TYR A 486 2.46 1.56 28.04
C TYR A 486 3.47 0.96 27.06
N MET A 487 4.33 1.77 26.44
CA MET A 487 5.39 1.29 25.53
C MET A 487 6.43 0.40 26.24
N ARG A 488 6.75 0.73 27.51
CA ARG A 488 7.60 -0.12 28.34
C ARG A 488 6.93 -1.46 28.65
N ASN A 489 5.62 -1.45 28.96
CA ASN A 489 4.86 -2.67 29.25
C ASN A 489 4.80 -3.64 28.06
N ILE A 490 4.67 -3.14 26.82
CA ILE A 490 4.71 -3.98 25.60
C ILE A 490 6.14 -4.28 25.12
N ASN A 491 7.14 -4.05 25.97
CA ASN A 491 8.56 -4.27 25.75
C ASN A 491 9.08 -3.68 24.43
N ARG A 492 8.69 -2.44 24.11
CA ARG A 492 9.06 -1.78 22.84
C ARG A 492 10.57 -1.62 22.67
N ILE A 493 11.32 -1.55 23.77
CA ILE A 493 12.79 -1.40 23.77
C ILE A 493 13.50 -2.55 23.05
N GLU A 494 12.90 -3.73 22.97
CA GLU A 494 13.47 -4.89 22.29
C GLU A 494 13.71 -4.64 20.80
N LEU A 495 12.93 -3.77 20.16
CA LEU A 495 13.11 -3.37 18.75
C LEU A 495 14.47 -2.70 18.50
N TYR A 496 15.12 -2.20 19.55
CA TYR A 496 16.41 -1.51 19.48
C TYR A 496 17.55 -2.30 20.10
N LYS A 497 17.30 -3.52 20.61
CA LYS A 497 18.30 -4.33 21.33
C LYS A 497 19.56 -4.60 20.50
N LEU A 498 19.42 -4.79 19.20
CA LEU A 498 20.55 -5.02 18.28
C LEU A 498 21.20 -3.72 17.79
N GLU A 499 20.67 -2.56 18.19
CA GLU A 499 21.14 -1.24 17.77
C GLU A 499 21.81 -0.47 18.91
N ILE A 500 21.43 -0.73 20.16
CA ILE A 500 22.07 -0.15 21.35
C ILE A 500 23.58 -0.47 21.35
N ASP A 501 24.37 0.47 21.85
CA ASP A 501 25.83 0.49 21.91
C ASP A 501 26.59 0.53 20.58
N LYS A 502 25.87 0.73 19.48
CA LYS A 502 26.45 0.92 18.14
C LYS A 502 26.53 2.39 17.76
N ASP A 503 27.46 2.68 16.86
CA ASP A 503 27.68 4.03 16.35
C ASP A 503 26.75 4.33 15.18
N PHE A 504 26.22 5.55 15.13
CA PHE A 504 25.28 5.98 14.11
C PHE A 504 25.51 7.41 13.67
N MET A 505 25.13 7.67 12.42
CA MET A 505 24.88 9.00 11.90
C MET A 505 23.38 9.27 11.96
N PHE A 506 23.01 10.26 12.72
CA PHE A 506 21.67 10.81 12.76
C PHE A 506 21.63 12.03 11.87
N LYS A 507 20.75 12.00 10.87
CA LYS A 507 20.56 13.11 9.95
C LYS A 507 19.14 13.62 10.03
N HIS A 508 18.98 14.88 10.42
CA HIS A 508 17.69 15.54 10.50
C HIS A 508 17.05 15.62 9.09
N LYS A 509 15.80 15.19 8.97
CA LYS A 509 15.11 15.03 7.67
C LYS A 509 14.86 16.38 6.98
N VAL A 510 14.69 17.45 7.75
CA VAL A 510 14.39 18.81 7.26
C VAL A 510 15.65 19.68 7.12
N THR A 511 16.30 20.04 8.23
CA THR A 511 17.48 20.92 8.29
C THR A 511 18.75 20.35 7.64
N ASP A 512 18.83 19.04 7.35
CA ASP A 512 20.07 18.33 6.98
C ASP A 512 21.15 18.29 8.08
N GLU A 513 20.86 18.76 9.29
CA GLU A 513 21.79 18.66 10.43
C GLU A 513 22.23 17.22 10.66
N ILE A 514 23.51 17.03 10.95
CA ILE A 514 24.13 15.73 11.14
C ILE A 514 24.72 15.68 12.54
N VAL A 515 24.29 14.67 13.29
CA VAL A 515 24.90 14.29 14.55
C VAL A 515 25.49 12.88 14.43
N VAL A 516 26.70 12.69 14.94
CA VAL A 516 27.37 11.39 14.93
C VAL A 516 27.68 11.02 16.37
N GLY A 517 27.27 9.82 16.78
CA GLY A 517 27.45 9.35 18.13
C GLY A 517 27.02 7.91 18.33
N LYS A 518 27.23 7.42 19.54
CA LYS A 518 26.80 6.09 19.97
C LYS A 518 25.37 6.14 20.50
N LEU A 519 24.52 5.21 20.07
CA LEU A 519 23.17 5.05 20.61
C LEU A 519 23.25 4.31 21.95
N GLU A 520 23.13 5.01 23.07
CA GLU A 520 23.22 4.40 24.41
C GLU A 520 21.91 3.74 24.83
N SER A 521 20.78 4.36 24.51
CA SER A 521 19.45 3.82 24.84
C SER A 521 18.36 4.51 24.02
N VAL A 522 17.13 4.05 24.18
CA VAL A 522 15.93 4.66 23.59
C VAL A 522 14.94 4.96 24.71
N GLY A 523 14.55 6.23 24.83
CA GLY A 523 13.47 6.69 25.69
C GLY A 523 12.13 6.60 24.97
N PHE A 524 11.04 6.62 25.75
CA PHE A 524 9.69 6.67 25.21
C PHE A 524 8.98 7.94 25.67
N ASN A 525 8.48 8.71 24.73
CA ASN A 525 7.70 9.91 25.00
C ASN A 525 6.24 9.56 25.30
N ASP A 526 5.57 10.44 26.02
CA ASP A 526 4.13 10.32 26.31
C ASP A 526 3.28 10.89 25.16
N ASP A 527 3.56 10.43 23.94
CA ASP A 527 2.86 10.85 22.72
C ASP A 527 2.87 9.73 21.66
N VAL A 528 1.88 9.71 20.76
CA VAL A 528 1.71 8.65 19.76
C VAL A 528 2.38 8.92 18.39
N CYS A 529 2.90 10.12 18.16
CA CYS A 529 3.46 10.54 16.88
C CYS A 529 5.00 10.46 16.85
N GLU A 530 5.61 10.55 18.00
CA GLU A 530 7.03 10.73 18.28
C GLU A 530 7.45 9.85 19.48
N ILE A 531 6.91 8.63 19.49
CA ILE A 531 7.04 7.65 20.58
C ILE A 531 8.50 7.43 20.98
N ASP A 532 9.39 7.21 20.01
CA ASP A 532 10.77 6.80 20.28
C ASP A 532 11.73 8.01 20.27
N GLU A 533 12.48 8.16 21.35
CA GLU A 533 13.54 9.15 21.51
C GLU A 533 14.91 8.46 21.60
N TYR A 534 15.83 8.79 20.70
CA TYR A 534 17.18 8.26 20.74
C TYR A 534 18.04 9.05 21.73
N ILE A 535 18.64 8.34 22.68
CA ILE A 535 19.62 8.90 23.62
C ILE A 535 21.01 8.60 23.08
N VAL A 536 21.68 9.63 22.58
CA VAL A 536 22.92 9.50 21.81
C VAL A 536 24.06 10.20 22.55
N LYS A 537 25.19 9.53 22.68
CA LYS A 537 26.44 10.13 23.14
C LYS A 537 27.21 10.64 21.93
N GLU A 538 27.22 11.96 21.74
CA GLU A 538 27.84 12.59 20.57
C GLU A 538 29.38 12.51 20.63
N PHE A 539 30.04 12.18 19.53
CA PHE A 539 31.50 12.05 19.52
C PHE A 539 32.26 13.37 19.59
N LYS A 540 31.67 14.47 19.10
CA LYS A 540 32.34 15.78 19.10
C LYS A 540 32.40 16.44 20.47
N THR A 541 31.27 16.46 21.16
CA THR A 541 31.12 17.15 22.45
C THR A 541 31.21 16.20 23.64
N ASN A 542 31.13 14.88 23.39
CA ASN A 542 30.99 13.84 24.42
C ASN A 542 29.73 14.00 25.30
N ASN A 543 28.80 14.89 24.91
CA ASN A 543 27.55 15.13 25.62
C ASN A 543 26.48 14.14 25.19
N LYS A 544 25.53 13.90 26.10
CA LYS A 544 24.30 13.17 25.78
C LYS A 544 23.30 14.12 25.13
N ILE A 545 22.74 13.71 24.01
CA ILE A 545 21.72 14.42 23.27
C ILE A 545 20.50 13.52 23.07
N HIS A 546 19.34 14.15 23.00
CA HIS A 546 18.05 13.49 22.83
C HIS A 546 17.54 13.82 21.43
N LEU A 547 17.34 12.79 20.60
CA LEU A 547 16.95 12.95 19.20
C LEU A 547 15.63 12.22 18.92
N ASN A 548 14.66 12.94 18.41
CA ASN A 548 13.36 12.38 18.05
C ASN A 548 13.45 11.45 16.82
N SER A 549 13.03 10.19 16.95
CA SER A 549 13.12 9.23 15.85
C SER A 549 12.33 9.62 14.59
N SER A 550 11.25 10.38 14.76
CA SER A 550 10.39 10.84 13.66
C SER A 550 11.04 11.94 12.82
N GLU A 551 11.98 12.69 13.39
CA GLU A 551 12.68 13.80 12.71
C GLU A 551 14.03 13.38 12.13
N TYR A 552 14.66 12.35 12.70
CA TYR A 552 15.98 11.90 12.28
C TYR A 552 15.93 10.63 11.43
N SER A 553 16.83 10.57 10.45
CA SER A 553 17.18 9.33 9.75
C SER A 553 18.46 8.79 10.35
N LYS A 554 18.51 7.47 10.57
CA LYS A 554 19.61 6.80 11.23
C LYS A 554 20.36 5.90 10.24
N THR A 555 21.68 6.04 10.17
CA THR A 555 22.58 5.19 9.37
C THR A 555 23.64 4.63 10.30
N GLN A 556 23.79 3.31 10.40
CA GLN A 556 24.86 2.72 11.21
C GLN A 556 26.22 3.08 10.64
N ILE A 557 27.16 3.44 11.52
CA ILE A 557 28.56 3.64 11.19
C ILE A 557 29.40 2.70 12.05
N SER A 558 30.58 2.39 11.58
CA SER A 558 31.67 1.80 12.34
C SER A 558 32.92 2.58 11.94
N LEU A 559 33.41 3.44 12.83
CA LEU A 559 34.63 4.21 12.61
C LEU A 559 35.84 3.29 12.75
N LYS A 560 36.93 3.62 12.04
CA LYS A 560 38.17 2.84 11.92
C LYS A 560 38.00 1.45 11.31
N GLU A 561 36.82 1.17 10.77
CA GLU A 561 36.49 -0.10 10.12
C GLU A 561 36.58 -0.03 8.60
N ASN A 562 36.73 -1.21 8.00
CA ASN A 562 36.84 -1.36 6.55
C ASN A 562 35.48 -1.49 5.87
N TYR A 563 35.32 -0.84 4.72
CA TYR A 563 34.11 -0.86 3.88
C TYR A 563 34.48 -1.23 2.46
N PHE A 564 33.68 -2.10 1.84
CA PHE A 564 33.93 -2.53 0.47
C PHE A 564 33.19 -1.67 -0.57
N TRP A 565 33.95 -1.03 -1.44
CA TRP A 565 33.47 -0.27 -2.59
C TRP A 565 33.78 -0.97 -3.91
N LYS A 566 32.89 -0.80 -4.89
CA LYS A 566 33.00 -1.52 -6.16
C LYS A 566 34.15 -1.04 -7.05
N LYS A 567 34.46 0.27 -7.05
CA LYS A 567 35.50 0.86 -7.91
C LYS A 567 36.82 0.98 -7.16
N GLU A 568 36.76 1.40 -5.91
CA GLU A 568 37.93 1.77 -5.10
C GLU A 568 38.47 0.62 -4.25
N GLY A 569 37.74 -0.51 -4.14
CA GLY A 569 38.15 -1.63 -3.31
C GLY A 569 37.82 -1.43 -1.83
N THR A 570 38.67 -1.94 -0.95
CA THR A 570 38.49 -1.84 0.50
C THR A 570 38.97 -0.48 0.97
N LEU A 571 38.10 0.27 1.66
CA LEU A 571 38.40 1.59 2.19
C LEU A 571 38.16 1.62 3.70
N ASN A 572 39.12 2.11 4.48
CA ASN A 572 38.98 2.30 5.92
C ASN A 572 38.30 3.64 6.22
N LEU A 573 37.19 3.65 6.97
CA LEU A 573 36.52 4.89 7.36
C LEU A 573 37.19 5.47 8.60
N ILE A 574 38.04 6.47 8.42
CA ILE A 574 38.79 7.07 9.53
C ILE A 574 38.02 8.18 10.26
N ASP A 575 37.22 8.95 9.52
CA ASP A 575 36.59 10.15 10.06
C ASP A 575 35.35 10.56 9.24
N ILE A 576 34.52 11.42 9.83
CA ILE A 576 33.39 12.07 9.20
C ILE A 576 33.59 13.57 9.35
N ASP A 577 34.03 14.20 8.28
CA ASP A 577 34.22 15.65 8.20
C ASP A 577 32.85 16.33 8.11
N ILE A 578 32.36 16.80 9.26
CA ILE A 578 31.12 17.55 9.41
C ILE A 578 31.44 19.04 9.34
N LYS A 579 31.08 19.67 8.22
CA LYS A 579 31.31 21.10 7.96
C LYS A 579 30.15 21.97 8.42
N SER A 580 30.39 23.28 8.55
CA SER A 580 29.35 24.29 8.80
C SER A 580 28.22 24.23 7.76
N ASP A 581 28.57 24.14 6.47
CA ASP A 581 27.63 23.72 5.43
C ASP A 581 27.54 22.18 5.39
N GLN A 582 26.53 21.66 6.08
CA GLN A 582 26.24 20.21 6.18
C GLN A 582 26.07 19.52 4.82
N LYS A 583 25.80 20.27 3.74
CA LYS A 583 25.74 19.70 2.37
C LYS A 583 27.11 19.33 1.82
N LYS A 584 28.18 19.91 2.38
CA LYS A 584 29.58 19.65 2.03
C LYS A 584 30.22 18.58 2.92
N SER A 585 29.55 18.16 3.99
CA SER A 585 30.03 17.11 4.88
C SER A 585 30.31 15.81 4.12
N ALA A 586 31.39 15.12 4.50
CA ALA A 586 31.93 14.00 3.77
C ALA A 586 32.45 12.90 4.69
N TYR A 587 32.32 11.66 4.23
CA TYR A 587 33.07 10.54 4.78
C TYR A 587 34.52 10.66 4.32
N VAL A 588 35.44 10.46 5.27
CA VAL A 588 36.88 10.45 5.02
C VAL A 588 37.36 9.02 5.11
N PHE A 589 37.79 8.49 3.97
CA PHE A 589 38.34 7.16 3.86
C PHE A 589 39.84 7.18 3.62
N LEU A 590 40.54 6.13 4.02
CA LEU A 590 41.88 5.78 3.54
C LEU A 590 41.79 4.55 2.64
N ASP A 591 42.54 4.55 1.54
CA ASP A 591 42.78 3.34 0.75
C ASP A 591 43.89 2.47 1.35
N GLU A 592 44.17 1.31 0.74
CA GLU A 592 45.23 0.39 1.19
C GLU A 592 46.64 1.00 1.13
N ASN A 593 46.82 2.07 0.35
CA ASN A 593 48.09 2.78 0.18
C ASN A 593 48.19 4.02 1.10
N GLY A 594 47.19 4.26 1.95
CA GLY A 594 47.14 5.43 2.84
C GLY A 594 46.67 6.73 2.17
N ASN A 595 46.20 6.71 0.92
CA ASN A 595 45.67 7.89 0.26
C ASN A 595 44.27 8.23 0.78
N LYS A 596 44.03 9.52 1.02
CA LYS A 596 42.75 10.03 1.51
C LYS A 596 41.71 10.11 0.39
N ILE A 597 40.61 9.39 0.53
CA ILE A 597 39.46 9.42 -0.38
C ILE A 597 38.26 10.07 0.31
N ILE A 598 37.79 11.18 -0.25
CA ILE A 598 36.67 11.96 0.31
C ILE A 598 35.39 11.66 -0.46
N LYS A 599 34.36 11.20 0.24
CA LYS A 599 33.03 10.89 -0.34
C LYS A 599 31.93 11.70 0.34
N ARG A 600 31.32 12.65 -0.40
CA ARG A 600 30.24 13.50 0.12
C ARG A 600 29.05 12.68 0.64
N ILE A 601 28.57 12.96 1.86
CA ILE A 601 27.49 12.21 2.53
C ILE A 601 26.21 12.26 1.69
N LYS A 602 25.87 13.43 1.13
CA LYS A 602 24.64 13.62 0.32
C LYS A 602 24.52 12.69 -0.90
N LYS A 603 25.65 12.28 -1.48
CA LYS A 603 25.71 11.45 -2.69
C LYS A 603 26.07 9.98 -2.38
N THR A 604 26.46 9.69 -1.14
CA THR A 604 27.04 8.41 -0.76
C THR A 604 26.10 7.66 0.18
N LYS A 605 25.73 6.44 -0.19
CA LYS A 605 25.02 5.51 0.70
C LYS A 605 26.04 4.53 1.24
N LEU A 606 26.18 4.47 2.56
CA LEU A 606 27.19 3.66 3.22
C LEU A 606 26.76 2.18 3.20
N PRO A 607 27.57 1.26 2.66
CA PRO A 607 27.33 -0.17 2.81
C PRO A 607 27.62 -0.62 4.25
N ASN A 608 27.26 -1.86 4.58
CA ASN A 608 27.70 -2.45 5.85
C ASN A 608 29.23 -2.58 5.91
N SER A 609 29.78 -2.45 7.11
CA SER A 609 31.21 -2.66 7.37
C SER A 609 31.60 -4.11 7.16
N ILE A 610 32.86 -4.36 6.83
CA ILE A 610 33.41 -5.71 6.69
C ILE A 610 33.38 -6.44 8.04
N ALA A 611 33.64 -5.75 9.15
CA ALA A 611 33.55 -6.31 10.50
C ALA A 611 32.16 -6.85 10.85
N SER A 612 31.08 -6.29 10.29
CA SER A 612 29.73 -6.84 10.53
C SER A 612 29.52 -8.25 9.95
N LEU A 613 30.40 -8.75 9.07
CA LEU A 613 30.41 -10.16 8.70
C LEU A 613 31.15 -11.02 9.73
N GLN A 614 32.19 -10.49 10.38
CA GLN A 614 32.92 -11.23 11.41
C GLN A 614 32.05 -11.52 12.64
N THR A 615 31.05 -10.67 12.92
CA THR A 615 30.07 -10.92 14.00
C THR A 615 29.20 -12.16 13.77
N PHE A 616 29.25 -12.77 12.59
CA PHE A 616 28.54 -14.02 12.31
C PHE A 616 29.27 -15.23 12.90
N SER A 617 30.57 -15.10 13.18
CA SER A 617 31.39 -16.17 13.75
C SER A 617 30.80 -16.67 15.08
N ASN A 618 30.71 -17.98 15.22
CA ASN A 618 30.08 -18.71 16.33
C ASN A 618 28.61 -18.37 16.58
N LYS A 619 27.86 -17.93 15.55
CA LYS A 619 26.43 -17.62 15.65
C LYS A 619 25.60 -18.45 14.67
N ASP A 620 24.33 -18.60 15.00
CA ASP A 620 23.35 -19.27 14.16
C ASP A 620 22.97 -18.38 12.97
N ILE A 621 22.81 -18.98 11.80
CA ILE A 621 22.44 -18.33 10.54
C ILE A 621 21.29 -19.08 9.89
N PHE A 622 20.56 -18.38 9.01
CA PHE A 622 19.41 -18.95 8.31
C PHE A 622 19.78 -19.14 6.84
N PHE A 623 20.01 -20.39 6.45
CA PHE A 623 20.46 -20.74 5.12
C PHE A 623 19.30 -21.19 4.24
N ASN A 624 19.04 -20.44 3.17
CA ASN A 624 18.03 -20.79 2.19
C ASN A 624 18.64 -21.70 1.12
N THR A 625 18.14 -22.92 1.01
CA THR A 625 18.59 -23.92 0.04
C THR A 625 17.40 -24.74 -0.44
N LYS A 626 17.31 -24.99 -1.76
CA LYS A 626 16.26 -25.83 -2.37
C LYS A 626 14.82 -25.51 -1.88
N GLY A 627 14.54 -24.23 -1.67
CA GLY A 627 13.21 -23.75 -1.26
C GLY A 627 12.90 -23.86 0.25
N GLU A 628 13.83 -24.37 1.06
CA GLU A 628 13.71 -24.50 2.51
C GLU A 628 14.69 -23.57 3.22
N THR A 629 14.36 -23.19 4.46
CA THR A 629 15.24 -22.43 5.34
C THR A 629 15.73 -23.36 6.46
N ILE A 630 17.03 -23.58 6.52
CA ILE A 630 17.67 -24.40 7.57
C ILE A 630 18.54 -23.54 8.47
N ILE A 631 18.67 -23.94 9.73
CA ILE A 631 19.56 -23.30 10.68
C ILE A 631 20.94 -23.98 10.60
N LEU A 632 21.98 -23.18 10.39
CA LEU A 632 23.38 -23.61 10.42
C LEU A 632 24.14 -22.75 11.42
N ARG A 633 25.22 -23.27 11.99
CA ARG A 633 26.14 -22.48 12.80
C ARG A 633 27.29 -21.99 11.93
N CYS A 634 27.58 -20.70 11.93
CA CYS A 634 28.76 -20.17 11.26
C CYS A 634 29.96 -20.33 12.18
N SER A 635 30.83 -21.32 11.93
CA SER A 635 31.97 -21.61 12.81
C SER A 635 33.09 -20.58 12.68
N ASN A 636 33.32 -20.06 11.47
CA ASN A 636 34.34 -19.03 11.25
C ASN A 636 34.05 -18.16 10.01
N VAL A 637 34.62 -16.96 10.00
CA VAL A 637 34.60 -16.02 8.87
C VAL A 637 36.03 -15.53 8.59
N GLU A 638 36.60 -15.97 7.47
CA GLU A 638 37.93 -15.56 7.02
C GLU A 638 37.81 -14.41 6.01
N ILE A 639 38.28 -13.23 6.40
CA ILE A 639 38.32 -12.05 5.53
C ILE A 639 39.62 -12.04 4.73
N SER A 640 39.52 -12.13 3.41
CA SER A 640 40.67 -12.08 2.50
C SER A 640 40.98 -10.63 2.09
N LYS A 641 42.26 -10.35 1.75
CA LYS A 641 42.68 -9.06 1.14
C LYS A 641 41.79 -8.70 -0.05
N LYS A 642 41.55 -9.67 -0.95
CA LYS A 642 40.49 -9.54 -1.95
C LYS A 642 39.16 -9.90 -1.30
N PHE A 643 38.42 -8.89 -0.84
CA PHE A 643 37.17 -9.10 -0.07
C PHE A 643 36.17 -10.08 -0.72
N LYS A 644 36.11 -10.14 -2.05
CA LYS A 644 35.26 -11.09 -2.80
C LYS A 644 35.60 -12.57 -2.54
N ASP A 645 36.85 -12.88 -2.22
CA ASP A 645 37.36 -14.23 -1.99
C ASP A 645 37.36 -14.61 -0.50
N SER A 646 36.83 -13.74 0.38
CA SER A 646 36.56 -14.08 1.79
C SER A 646 35.70 -15.33 1.89
N LYS A 647 35.91 -16.14 2.93
CA LYS A 647 35.27 -17.45 3.12
C LYS A 647 34.43 -17.46 4.40
N LEU A 648 33.27 -18.09 4.32
CA LEU A 648 32.43 -18.39 5.47
C LEU A 648 32.37 -19.91 5.64
N PHE A 649 32.55 -20.37 6.87
CA PHE A 649 32.48 -21.76 7.27
C PHE A 649 31.19 -22.00 8.05
N PHE A 650 30.46 -23.04 7.67
CA PHE A 650 29.19 -23.41 8.28
C PHE A 650 29.22 -24.85 8.75
N GLU A 651 28.55 -25.14 9.85
CA GLU A 651 28.41 -26.47 10.43
C GLU A 651 26.91 -26.74 10.65
N SER A 652 26.48 -27.97 10.36
CA SER A 652 25.13 -28.41 10.73
C SER A 652 24.98 -28.48 12.25
N LEU A 653 23.80 -28.15 12.77
CA LEU A 653 23.48 -28.43 14.17
C LEU A 653 23.54 -29.96 14.40
N PRO A 654 24.11 -30.42 15.52
CA PRO A 654 24.32 -31.84 15.77
C PRO A 654 22.97 -32.56 15.84
N GLN A 655 22.80 -33.57 15.00
CA GLN A 655 21.61 -34.44 15.02
C GLN A 655 21.92 -35.92 15.17
N ASN A 656 23.17 -36.38 14.96
CA ASN A 656 23.61 -37.78 15.09
C ASN A 656 25.15 -37.91 14.98
N ASP A 657 25.92 -37.21 15.82
CA ASP A 657 27.39 -37.25 15.90
C ASP A 657 28.23 -36.91 14.63
N GLU A 658 27.62 -36.68 13.47
CA GLU A 658 28.31 -36.15 12.27
C GLU A 658 28.00 -34.67 12.02
N SER A 659 28.99 -33.81 12.26
CA SER A 659 28.92 -32.38 11.89
C SER A 659 29.37 -32.19 10.44
N ASN A 660 28.44 -31.96 9.51
CA ASN A 660 28.78 -31.62 8.14
C ASN A 660 29.31 -30.18 8.07
N LYS A 661 30.56 -30.02 7.65
CA LYS A 661 31.21 -28.72 7.47
C LYS A 661 31.13 -28.26 6.02
N PHE A 662 30.66 -27.04 5.80
CA PHE A 662 30.54 -26.42 4.49
C PHE A 662 31.39 -25.17 4.40
N GLN A 663 32.04 -24.96 3.27
CA GLN A 663 32.83 -23.76 3.00
C GLN A 663 32.30 -23.05 1.76
N PHE A 664 32.00 -21.76 1.87
CA PHE A 664 31.58 -20.94 0.73
C PHE A 664 32.38 -19.65 0.61
N LYS A 665 32.74 -19.28 -0.62
CA LYS A 665 33.31 -17.97 -0.93
C LYS A 665 32.20 -16.91 -0.96
N LEU A 666 32.46 -15.73 -0.40
CA LEU A 666 31.51 -14.63 -0.31
C LEU A 666 30.97 -14.19 -1.68
N LYS A 667 31.79 -14.23 -2.74
CA LYS A 667 31.33 -13.96 -4.12
C LYS A 667 30.21 -14.87 -4.62
N ASN A 668 30.04 -16.05 -4.02
CA ASN A 668 29.00 -17.02 -4.39
C ASN A 668 27.74 -16.90 -3.52
N LEU A 669 27.74 -16.01 -2.51
CA LEU A 669 26.66 -15.86 -1.55
C LEU A 669 25.89 -14.55 -1.73
N ILE A 670 24.62 -14.59 -1.34
CA ILE A 670 23.75 -13.45 -1.10
C ILE A 670 23.45 -13.45 0.40
N ILE A 671 23.74 -12.35 1.09
CA ILE A 671 23.48 -12.24 2.54
C ILE A 671 22.57 -11.04 2.78
N LYS A 672 21.42 -11.29 3.40
CA LYS A 672 20.47 -10.28 3.89
C LYS A 672 20.61 -10.23 5.42
N PRO A 673 21.37 -9.28 5.98
CA PRO A 673 21.62 -9.23 7.42
C PRO A 673 20.40 -8.74 8.21
N ARG A 674 20.43 -9.03 9.51
CA ARG A 674 19.51 -8.66 10.59
C ARG A 674 18.12 -9.26 10.52
N ASN A 675 17.37 -8.95 9.47
CA ASN A 675 15.95 -9.26 9.42
C ASN A 675 15.76 -10.62 8.76
N ILE A 676 15.26 -11.58 9.53
CA ILE A 676 14.91 -12.90 9.05
C ILE A 676 13.43 -12.90 8.68
N TYR A 677 13.15 -13.30 7.45
CA TYR A 677 11.79 -13.48 6.94
C TYR A 677 11.68 -14.88 6.37
N ILE A 678 10.79 -15.68 6.92
CA ILE A 678 10.61 -17.08 6.58
C ILE A 678 9.17 -17.28 6.15
N THR A 679 8.99 -17.74 4.92
CA THR A 679 7.69 -18.13 4.36
C THR A 679 7.38 -19.56 4.78
N ILE A 680 6.20 -19.81 5.33
CA ILE A 680 5.76 -21.15 5.69
C ILE A 680 5.33 -21.91 4.43
N SER A 681 5.94 -23.06 4.22
CA SER A 681 5.70 -23.95 3.09
C SER A 681 4.35 -24.65 3.22
N ARG A 682 3.70 -24.86 2.08
CA ARG A 682 2.55 -25.77 1.97
C ARG A 682 2.97 -27.23 1.88
N LYS A 683 4.22 -27.51 1.52
CA LYS A 683 4.73 -28.87 1.28
C LYS A 683 5.12 -29.52 2.60
N GLU A 684 4.80 -30.80 2.75
CA GLU A 684 5.11 -31.59 3.93
C GLU A 684 6.62 -31.69 4.22
N THR A 685 7.47 -31.61 3.20
CA THR A 685 8.94 -31.64 3.36
C THR A 685 9.49 -30.45 4.17
N GLY A 686 8.85 -29.28 4.06
CA GLY A 686 9.26 -28.07 4.77
C GLY A 686 8.93 -28.10 6.27
N ARG A 687 7.99 -28.95 6.70
CA ARG A 687 7.51 -28.97 8.09
C ARG A 687 8.62 -29.30 9.09
N ASN A 688 9.57 -30.15 8.73
CA ASN A 688 10.67 -30.53 9.62
C ASN A 688 11.66 -29.38 9.84
N SER A 689 11.98 -28.61 8.80
CA SER A 689 12.86 -27.44 8.95
C SER A 689 12.15 -26.29 9.66
N GLU A 690 10.86 -26.12 9.39
CA GLU A 690 9.99 -25.16 10.08
C GLU A 690 9.85 -25.47 11.57
N SER A 691 9.63 -26.74 11.96
CA SER A 691 9.58 -27.17 13.38
C SER A 691 10.85 -26.78 14.13
N LYS A 692 12.03 -27.06 13.55
CA LYS A 692 13.33 -26.68 14.14
C LYS A 692 13.47 -25.17 14.32
N ILE A 693 12.90 -24.37 13.42
CA ILE A 693 12.89 -22.91 13.55
C ILE A 693 12.02 -22.49 14.73
N PHE A 694 10.85 -23.09 14.91
CA PHE A 694 10.01 -22.82 16.08
C PHE A 694 10.65 -23.26 17.38
N GLU A 695 11.25 -24.45 17.43
CA GLU A 695 12.03 -24.93 18.59
C GLU A 695 13.17 -23.96 18.93
N TRP A 696 13.90 -23.50 17.92
CA TRP A 696 14.94 -22.48 18.11
C TRP A 696 14.36 -21.14 18.62
N LEU A 697 13.19 -20.72 18.13
CA LEU A 697 12.52 -19.52 18.63
C LEU A 697 12.02 -19.68 20.09
N ILE A 698 11.60 -20.89 20.48
CA ILE A 698 11.28 -21.22 21.88
C ILE A 698 12.53 -21.09 22.75
N GLU A 699 13.67 -21.62 22.31
CA GLU A 699 14.93 -21.52 23.06
C GLU A 699 15.40 -20.06 23.21
N LYS A 700 15.35 -19.28 22.12
CA LYS A 700 15.88 -17.91 22.10
C LYS A 700 14.92 -16.84 22.66
N GLN A 701 13.63 -17.15 22.80
CA GLN A 701 12.58 -16.22 23.25
C GLN A 701 12.68 -14.85 22.57
N LEU A 702 12.68 -14.84 21.23
CA LEU A 702 12.76 -13.60 20.44
C LEU A 702 11.37 -13.06 20.09
N ARG A 703 11.22 -11.73 20.15
CA ARG A 703 10.05 -11.05 19.61
C ARG A 703 9.88 -11.35 18.12
N THR A 704 8.80 -12.06 17.81
CA THR A 704 8.50 -12.58 16.48
C THR A 704 7.17 -12.02 15.98
N TYR A 705 7.14 -11.67 14.69
CA TYR A 705 5.98 -11.22 13.96
C TYR A 705 5.44 -12.40 13.14
N PHE A 706 4.19 -12.78 13.38
CA PHE A 706 3.50 -13.87 12.71
C PHE A 706 2.48 -13.28 11.73
N TYR A 707 2.68 -13.56 10.45
CA TYR A 707 1.78 -13.13 9.38
C TYR A 707 0.77 -14.24 9.10
N LEU A 708 -0.52 -13.92 9.21
CA LEU A 708 -1.62 -14.87 9.07
C LEU A 708 -2.37 -14.66 7.75
N LYS A 709 -2.87 -15.76 7.17
CA LYS A 709 -3.74 -15.79 5.98
C LYS A 709 -5.16 -15.32 6.30
N LYS A 710 -5.28 -14.13 6.87
CA LYS A 710 -6.55 -13.52 7.26
C LYS A 710 -6.74 -12.15 6.60
N PRO A 711 -7.99 -11.73 6.34
CA PRO A 711 -8.27 -10.41 5.77
C PRO A 711 -8.11 -9.26 6.78
N VAL A 712 -8.24 -9.55 8.08
CA VAL A 712 -8.00 -8.66 9.22
C VAL A 712 -7.33 -9.46 10.33
N ASN A 713 -6.74 -8.79 11.33
CA ASN A 713 -5.96 -9.46 12.38
C ASN A 713 -4.91 -10.41 11.80
N ASN A 714 -4.27 -9.97 10.71
CA ASN A 714 -3.32 -10.75 9.93
C ASN A 714 -1.89 -10.66 10.45
N LEU A 715 -1.68 -9.93 11.55
CA LEU A 715 -0.40 -9.79 12.21
C LEU A 715 -0.59 -10.07 13.70
N GLU A 716 0.18 -11.02 14.21
CA GLU A 716 0.32 -11.25 15.65
C GLU A 716 1.79 -11.05 16.05
N ILE A 717 2.03 -10.47 17.21
CA ILE A 717 3.39 -10.17 17.69
C ILE A 717 3.56 -10.79 19.06
N GLY A 718 4.60 -11.62 19.24
CA GLY A 718 4.82 -12.31 20.50
C GLY A 718 6.04 -13.21 20.52
N TYR A 719 6.07 -14.09 21.51
CA TYR A 719 7.13 -15.05 21.78
C TYR A 719 6.55 -16.46 21.70
N VAL A 720 7.21 -17.36 20.96
CA VAL A 720 6.79 -18.76 20.86
C VAL A 720 6.96 -19.42 22.23
N GLN A 721 5.91 -20.08 22.71
CA GLN A 721 5.92 -20.81 23.98
C GLN A 721 5.97 -22.32 23.75
N ASP A 722 5.15 -22.82 22.83
CA ASP A 722 5.00 -24.24 22.56
C ASP A 722 4.61 -24.47 21.11
N ILE A 723 4.92 -25.65 20.59
CA ILE A 723 4.54 -26.09 19.26
C ILE A 723 3.96 -27.50 19.32
N LYS A 724 2.73 -27.67 18.83
CA LYS A 724 2.10 -28.98 18.69
C LYS A 724 1.89 -29.28 17.21
N LEU A 725 2.82 -30.06 16.66
CA LEU A 725 2.73 -30.63 15.32
C LEU A 725 2.52 -32.13 15.44
N ASN A 726 1.41 -32.64 14.90
CA ASN A 726 1.18 -34.08 14.88
C ASN A 726 1.82 -34.69 13.62
N PHE A 727 2.97 -35.33 13.80
CA PHE A 727 3.68 -36.02 12.73
C PHE A 727 3.08 -37.41 12.40
N GLU A 728 2.15 -37.96 13.19
CA GLU A 728 1.72 -39.37 13.07
C GLU A 728 0.64 -39.66 12.01
N LYS A 729 0.03 -38.65 11.37
CA LYS A 729 -0.85 -38.88 10.20
C LYS A 729 -0.10 -39.27 8.91
N LEU A 730 1.23 -39.45 8.98
CA LEU A 730 2.10 -39.80 7.85
C LEU A 730 1.94 -41.24 7.31
N LYS A 731 1.09 -42.10 7.89
CA LYS A 731 0.97 -43.52 7.45
C LYS A 731 -0.42 -44.11 7.23
N LYS A 732 -1.54 -43.41 7.49
CA LYS A 732 -2.86 -44.00 7.28
C LYS A 732 -3.81 -43.11 6.48
N SER A 733 -4.48 -43.76 5.53
CA SER A 733 -5.52 -43.26 4.62
C SER A 733 -6.64 -42.50 5.36
N PRO A 734 -7.46 -41.71 4.64
CA PRO A 734 -8.38 -40.76 5.25
C PRO A 734 -9.61 -41.47 5.78
N ASP A 735 -9.50 -42.09 6.95
CA ASP A 735 -10.67 -42.64 7.61
C ASP A 735 -11.44 -41.56 8.38
N LYS A 736 -12.73 -41.51 8.08
CA LYS A 736 -13.72 -40.61 8.67
C LYS A 736 -13.92 -40.99 10.14
N GLY A 737 -13.25 -40.29 11.05
CA GLY A 737 -13.44 -40.47 12.48
C GLY A 737 -12.95 -39.27 13.26
N LYS A 738 -13.80 -38.73 14.14
CA LYS A 738 -13.65 -37.46 14.85
C LYS A 738 -12.50 -37.50 15.88
N SER A 739 -11.39 -36.83 15.59
CA SER A 739 -10.67 -35.97 16.56
C SER A 739 -9.88 -34.90 15.78
N LYS A 740 -10.30 -33.63 15.92
CA LYS A 740 -9.58 -32.47 15.36
C LYS A 740 -8.57 -31.99 16.40
N GLU A 741 -7.49 -32.73 16.61
CA GLU A 741 -6.28 -32.08 17.11
C GLU A 741 -5.63 -31.40 15.90
N SER A 742 -5.87 -30.10 15.76
CA SER A 742 -5.31 -29.29 14.67
C SER A 742 -3.91 -28.84 15.06
N ASP A 743 -2.89 -29.03 14.21
CA ASP A 743 -1.55 -28.46 14.39
C ASP A 743 -1.62 -26.96 14.78
N PHE A 744 -1.03 -26.58 15.92
CA PHE A 744 -1.04 -25.21 16.42
C PHE A 744 0.29 -24.79 17.05
N ILE A 745 0.54 -23.47 17.04
CA ILE A 745 1.68 -22.82 17.68
C ILE A 745 1.12 -21.94 18.79
N THR A 746 1.57 -22.17 20.02
CA THR A 746 1.19 -21.35 21.17
C THR A 746 2.16 -20.19 21.29
N ILE A 747 1.64 -18.96 21.25
CA ILE A 747 2.44 -17.75 21.46
C ILE A 747 1.96 -16.99 22.69
N LYS A 748 2.88 -16.32 23.37
CA LYS A 748 2.56 -15.26 24.33
C LYS A 748 2.73 -13.94 23.62
N ASN A 749 1.63 -13.25 23.35
CA ASN A 749 1.68 -11.99 22.62
C ASN A 749 2.30 -10.87 23.47
N ILE A 750 2.68 -9.76 22.83
CA ILE A 750 3.28 -8.58 23.50
C ILE A 750 2.35 -7.90 24.52
N PHE A 751 1.06 -8.28 24.54
CA PHE A 751 0.06 -7.82 25.51
C PHE A 751 -0.12 -8.80 26.69
N GLY A 752 0.73 -9.83 26.77
CA GLY A 752 0.76 -10.80 27.86
C GLY A 752 -0.27 -11.92 27.78
N LYS A 753 -1.04 -12.03 26.68
CA LYS A 753 -2.05 -13.09 26.50
C LYS A 753 -1.46 -14.27 25.73
N ASN A 754 -1.79 -15.48 26.17
CA ASN A 754 -1.52 -16.70 25.43
C ASN A 754 -2.54 -16.85 24.29
N GLN A 755 -2.06 -17.24 23.11
CA GLN A 755 -2.87 -17.39 21.91
C GLN A 755 -2.36 -18.55 21.06
N ASP A 756 -3.28 -19.40 20.63
CA ASP A 756 -2.98 -20.51 19.75
C ASP A 756 -3.21 -20.10 18.30
N ILE A 757 -2.16 -20.20 17.49
CA ILE A 757 -2.19 -19.92 16.06
C ILE A 757 -2.25 -21.26 15.31
N PRO A 758 -3.33 -21.56 14.58
CA PRO A 758 -3.39 -22.75 13.74
C PRO A 758 -2.30 -22.71 12.68
N TYR A 759 -1.49 -23.78 12.55
CA TYR A 759 -0.35 -23.82 11.64
C TYR A 759 -0.73 -23.49 10.20
N LYS A 760 -1.88 -24.01 9.74
CA LYS A 760 -2.39 -23.78 8.37
C LYS A 760 -2.68 -22.31 8.06
N SER A 761 -2.99 -21.52 9.09
CA SER A 761 -3.28 -20.09 8.97
C SER A 761 -2.01 -19.24 8.90
N LEU A 762 -0.85 -19.79 9.25
CA LEU A 762 0.42 -19.06 9.20
C LEU A 762 0.91 -18.97 7.75
N GLU A 763 1.23 -17.76 7.30
CA GLU A 763 1.81 -17.48 5.98
C GLU A 763 3.33 -17.34 6.07
N ALA A 764 3.78 -16.56 7.04
CA ALA A 764 5.19 -16.23 7.22
C ALA A 764 5.44 -15.80 8.66
N LEU A 765 6.70 -15.79 9.03
CA LEU A 765 7.17 -15.19 10.26
C LEU A 765 8.39 -14.32 10.01
N SER A 766 8.60 -13.33 10.86
CA SER A 766 9.82 -12.54 10.85
C SER A 766 10.28 -12.12 12.23
N PHE A 767 11.58 -12.00 12.38
CA PHE A 767 12.26 -11.59 13.62
C PHE A 767 13.64 -11.00 13.30
N GLU A 768 14.22 -10.30 14.26
CA GLU A 768 15.57 -9.77 14.13
C GLU A 768 16.60 -10.65 14.85
N HIS A 769 17.77 -10.82 14.24
CA HIS A 769 18.90 -11.52 14.84
C HIS A 769 20.22 -10.86 14.43
N ILE A 770 21.31 -11.12 15.17
CA ILE A 770 22.61 -10.49 14.88
C ILE A 770 23.19 -10.89 13.51
N THR A 771 22.77 -12.05 12.98
CA THR A 771 23.22 -12.59 11.70
C THR A 771 22.26 -12.23 10.56
N GLY A 772 21.70 -13.19 9.83
CA GLY A 772 20.74 -12.95 8.75
C GLY A 772 20.51 -14.17 7.87
N VAL A 773 19.85 -13.92 6.74
CA VAL A 773 19.52 -14.93 5.75
C VAL A 773 20.61 -15.02 4.68
N ILE A 774 21.11 -16.23 4.42
CA ILE A 774 22.15 -16.53 3.44
C ILE A 774 21.58 -17.44 2.34
N GLN A 775 21.92 -17.15 1.09
CA GLN A 775 21.52 -17.98 -0.06
C GLN A 775 22.66 -18.08 -1.08
N LYS A 776 22.76 -19.20 -1.80
CA LYS A 776 23.72 -19.34 -2.91
C LYS A 776 23.24 -18.61 -4.15
N LYS A 777 24.12 -17.85 -4.79
CA LYS A 777 23.84 -17.20 -6.09
C LYS A 777 23.55 -18.17 -7.21
N SER A 778 24.13 -19.37 -7.14
CA SER A 778 23.88 -20.44 -8.11
C SER A 778 22.43 -20.93 -8.09
N GLU A 779 21.68 -20.64 -7.03
CA GLU A 779 20.28 -21.05 -6.85
C GLU A 779 19.31 -19.90 -7.18
N VAL A 780 19.81 -18.73 -7.57
CA VAL A 780 18.99 -17.56 -7.87
C VAL A 780 18.97 -17.28 -9.37
N SER A 781 17.78 -16.93 -9.89
CA SER A 781 17.58 -16.59 -11.30
C SER A 781 18.32 -15.31 -11.71
N ILE A 782 18.55 -15.15 -13.00
CA ILE A 782 19.24 -13.96 -13.56
C ILE A 782 18.46 -12.69 -13.23
N PHE A 783 17.13 -12.75 -13.31
CA PHE A 783 16.28 -11.60 -13.05
C PHE A 783 16.29 -11.20 -11.57
N SER A 784 16.26 -12.17 -10.65
CA SER A 784 16.42 -11.92 -9.22
C SER A 784 17.80 -11.32 -8.89
N LYS A 785 18.87 -11.75 -9.58
CA LYS A 785 20.21 -11.13 -9.46
C LYS A 785 20.23 -9.67 -9.88
N LEU A 786 19.52 -9.30 -10.96
CA LEU A 786 19.33 -7.89 -11.36
C LEU A 786 18.62 -7.10 -10.25
N GLY A 787 17.57 -7.67 -9.67
CA GLY A 787 16.88 -7.12 -8.49
C GLY A 787 17.83 -6.83 -7.33
N TYR A 788 18.73 -7.77 -6.99
CA TYR A 788 19.71 -7.58 -5.93
C TYR A 788 20.78 -6.53 -6.25
N VAL A 789 21.16 -6.37 -7.53
CA VAL A 789 22.05 -5.26 -7.95
C VAL A 789 21.37 -3.91 -7.75
N LEU A 790 20.08 -3.80 -8.09
CA LEU A 790 19.30 -2.59 -7.84
C LEU A 790 19.15 -2.34 -6.34
N LEU A 791 18.81 -3.36 -5.55
CA LEU A 791 18.69 -3.25 -4.10
C LEU A 791 20.00 -2.75 -3.49
N ARG A 792 21.15 -3.33 -3.86
CA ARG A 792 22.47 -2.87 -3.40
C ARG A 792 22.75 -1.42 -3.79
N LYS A 793 22.32 -0.97 -4.97
CA LYS A 793 22.52 0.43 -5.42
C LYS A 793 21.66 1.41 -4.59
N PHE A 794 20.45 1.02 -4.22
CA PHE A 794 19.52 1.90 -3.53
C PHE A 794 19.54 1.79 -2.00
N LYS A 795 19.89 0.63 -1.44
CA LYS A 795 19.94 0.31 0.00
C LYS A 795 21.10 -0.67 0.27
N PRO A 796 22.37 -0.25 0.09
CA PRO A 796 23.53 -1.11 0.24
C PRO A 796 23.68 -1.73 1.64
N GLU A 797 23.11 -1.11 2.67
CA GLU A 797 23.05 -1.59 4.06
C GLU A 797 22.16 -2.83 4.23
N LYS A 798 21.25 -3.11 3.28
CA LYS A 798 20.31 -4.23 3.38
C LYS A 798 20.81 -5.54 2.78
N ILE A 799 21.96 -5.54 2.11
CA ILE A 799 22.44 -6.73 1.38
C ILE A 799 23.95 -6.73 1.15
N PHE A 800 24.60 -7.87 1.40
CA PHE A 800 25.91 -8.16 0.84
C PHE A 800 25.77 -8.92 -0.48
N TYR A 801 26.05 -8.23 -1.59
CA TYR A 801 26.01 -8.82 -2.94
C TYR A 801 27.22 -8.40 -3.77
N LEU A 802 28.20 -9.28 -3.93
CA LEU A 802 29.46 -8.97 -4.62
C LEU A 802 29.49 -9.59 -6.04
N ASN A 803 29.05 -8.89 -7.11
CA ASN A 803 29.41 -9.10 -8.54
C ASN A 803 28.55 -8.23 -9.51
N LYS A 804 28.91 -8.16 -10.80
CA LYS A 804 27.99 -7.79 -11.90
C LYS A 804 27.12 -9.01 -12.24
N VAL A 805 25.90 -8.77 -12.76
CA VAL A 805 25.00 -9.84 -13.21
C VAL A 805 25.67 -10.69 -14.27
#